data_AF-A0A2D5EYN0-F1
#
_entry.id   AF-A0A2D5EYN0-F1
#
_cell.length_a   1.000
_cell.length_b   1.000
_cell.length_c   1.000
_cell.angle_alpha   90.00
_cell.angle_beta   90.00
_cell.angle_gamma   90.00
#
_symmetry.space_group_name_H-M   'P 1'
#
loop_
_entity.id
_entity.type
_entity.pdbx_description
1 polymer ?
#
loop_
_entity_poly.entity_id
_entity_poly.type
_entity_poly.pdbx_seq_one_letter_code
_entity_poly.pdbx_strand_id
1 'polypeptide(L)'
;MRLLLPIPLALALACGASSETPASSVRGSSAPASEAAADRPASCPAQAPAPDPLPHVTPAHRTLAHWLERAEEEGLDLDAELLTPAEVAAQNAAHLAGEDPARQPALHQPLSAEKLREQLEERLAYLRERFESEAYVDAEGEPVEDLSAFEVPAGFAPAPRLHVALAPIPLRCAPRAAPFYTPSRDLAFDRNGCSTIRAQEPIELLGEWPGGMILARSRYALGWLAPDAPLSPAVPAASRDAVLIAPRLRTAAEATFRAGEARVTLPAGALVAPAPEGEGDALLATEGGLVPATTDAELVPTQRPLTRRAVLEEAFALLDTPYGWGGHEGGRDCSRFLLDVFATFGLELPRHSARQAQAGTFAIDVEAIPSAEKQLLIDTALKKGVVLLHFPGHIMLYLGRDAGGRPYAIHSFSEYVEPCDAEGDEGEPLETIRRVDRVAVSDLSLGEGSSRDDFLARVTQVVVLGGTPGPELRGAASLRPVAPVTKPADDAPCDDALDRAVFRSPYRPFPGQPLRVIVTASDDPGPVELALFDPRGERVEAAVHETGGPPWGWWAEVPEPRAGRWTAVLGDGSRRVACERFTVVRYAPEHEPRRAETPAWVPSWRWEEDTENLFATFVEQLFREPTDEEVTWSNLQELLRDPARNILHDHRMLEEDGRLDLEPDCADLPYFLRAYFAWKLRLPMAWRQCRRGRAGRPPQCGDTPNTNLMPVTASDDVAAFEDLIRTLKRNVHSSSNRTLPGDDMTDVYPVPLTREALRPGTVFADPYGHILVVAAWLPQTLDGYGVLVGADAQPDGTVGRRRFWRGSFLFTPDTDDAGAGFKAWRPVVYDRGEQSIAVLTNEELRRSDEHVPFSDMQYRGSLDDFYDRVEGLINPRPLDPRSTQVALVDALEESVTRRVVSVSNGEEFMASRGFRPIEMPEGAAIFQTEGPWEDFSTPSRDLRLLISIDAVIGFPDKVERNPERFGLDEAGVGEAVAELRALLDRELAARAFTYARSDGSEWELTLKDVVDRREAMEMAYNPNDCVEIRWAAPEGSDEHSTCRRHASSAHRRRMAEYRPWFETRQRPAR
;
A
#
# COMPACT_ATOMS: atom_id res chain seq x y z
N MET A 1 -16.92 9.15 8.71
CA MET A 1 -18.39 8.96 8.76
C MET A 1 -18.78 8.09 7.56
N ARG A 2 -19.10 6.81 7.79
CA ARG A 2 -19.30 5.78 6.75
C ARG A 2 -20.67 5.97 6.09
N LEU A 3 -20.72 6.31 4.80
CA LEU A 3 -21.94 6.29 4.00
C LEU A 3 -22.12 4.89 3.42
N LEU A 4 -23.12 4.18 3.97
CA LEU A 4 -23.68 2.94 3.45
C LEU A 4 -24.38 3.21 2.12
N LEU A 5 -23.79 2.78 1.00
CA LEU A 5 -24.50 2.61 -0.28
C LEU A 5 -25.14 1.21 -0.33
N PRO A 6 -26.38 1.07 -0.81
CA PRO A 6 -27.08 -0.21 -0.84
C PRO A 6 -26.57 -1.10 -1.98
N ILE A 7 -26.33 -2.36 -1.64
CA ILE A 7 -25.98 -3.48 -2.54
C ILE A 7 -27.27 -3.89 -3.29
N PRO A 8 -27.31 -3.77 -4.63
CA PRO A 8 -27.56 -4.96 -5.46
C PRO A 8 -26.84 -4.87 -6.83
N LEU A 9 -25.73 -5.59 -7.01
CA LEU A 9 -25.10 -5.79 -8.33
C LEU A 9 -24.20 -7.05 -8.36
N ALA A 10 -24.62 -8.15 -7.73
CA ALA A 10 -23.75 -9.31 -7.53
C ALA A 10 -23.83 -10.37 -8.65
N LEU A 11 -24.96 -10.53 -9.36
CA LEU A 11 -25.10 -11.57 -10.40
C LEU A 11 -24.99 -11.13 -11.86
N ALA A 12 -25.09 -9.84 -12.20
CA ALA A 12 -24.84 -9.39 -13.58
C ALA A 12 -23.42 -9.79 -14.06
N LEU A 13 -22.46 -9.86 -13.12
CA LEU A 13 -21.07 -10.26 -13.35
C LEU A 13 -20.85 -11.79 -13.51
N ALA A 14 -21.84 -12.63 -13.22
CA ALA A 14 -21.72 -14.09 -13.28
C ALA A 14 -22.27 -14.73 -14.58
N CYS A 15 -23.00 -13.97 -15.40
CA CYS A 15 -23.57 -14.46 -16.66
C CYS A 15 -23.12 -13.63 -17.85
N GLY A 16 -21.80 -13.48 -18.07
CA GLY A 16 -21.23 -12.94 -19.32
C GLY A 16 -21.85 -11.62 -19.82
N ALA A 17 -22.49 -10.85 -18.93
CA ALA A 17 -23.12 -9.60 -19.25
C ALA A 17 -22.05 -8.54 -19.07
N SER A 18 -21.64 -7.95 -20.18
CA SER A 18 -21.08 -6.60 -20.18
C SER A 18 -21.97 -5.73 -19.30
N SER A 19 -21.43 -5.18 -18.22
CA SER A 19 -22.14 -4.20 -17.41
C SER A 19 -22.25 -2.91 -18.23
N GLU A 20 -23.33 -2.75 -18.97
CA GLU A 20 -23.77 -1.43 -19.43
C GLU A 20 -24.28 -0.67 -18.20
N THR A 21 -23.62 0.44 -17.88
CA THR A 21 -23.97 1.34 -16.78
C THR A 21 -25.34 2.01 -17.00
N PRO A 22 -26.03 2.45 -15.93
CA PRO A 22 -27.32 3.10 -16.05
C PRO A 22 -27.15 4.50 -16.66
N ALA A 23 -27.77 4.68 -17.83
CA ALA A 23 -28.01 5.89 -18.61
C ALA A 23 -27.64 7.26 -17.96
N SER A 24 -26.45 7.77 -18.28
CA SER A 24 -26.23 9.21 -18.45
C SER A 24 -26.16 9.55 -19.94
N SER A 25 -27.33 9.91 -20.51
CA SER A 25 -27.56 10.71 -21.71
C SER A 25 -26.53 10.74 -22.88
N VAL A 26 -25.89 9.63 -23.23
CA VAL A 26 -25.32 9.45 -24.57
C VAL A 26 -26.37 8.74 -25.40
N ARG A 27 -26.78 9.35 -26.51
CA ARG A 27 -27.80 8.84 -27.42
C ARG A 27 -27.49 7.38 -27.76
N GLY A 28 -28.45 6.50 -27.48
CA GLY A 28 -28.36 5.10 -27.85
C GLY A 28 -28.08 4.96 -29.35
N SER A 29 -26.94 4.36 -29.67
CA SER A 29 -26.70 3.80 -30.99
C SER A 29 -27.09 2.33 -30.92
N SER A 30 -28.34 2.05 -31.28
CA SER A 30 -28.76 0.73 -31.73
C SER A 30 -27.99 0.43 -33.03
N ALA A 31 -26.96 -0.41 -32.96
CA ALA A 31 -26.34 -0.92 -34.18
C ALA A 31 -27.34 -1.87 -34.88
N PRO A 32 -27.78 -1.60 -36.12
CA PRO A 32 -28.70 -2.46 -36.84
C PRO A 32 -27.93 -3.64 -37.44
N ALA A 33 -27.89 -4.77 -36.75
CA ALA A 33 -27.35 -6.00 -37.28
C ALA A 33 -28.40 -6.73 -38.14
N SER A 34 -28.51 -6.36 -39.43
CA SER A 34 -28.75 -7.30 -40.56
C SER A 34 -29.03 -6.63 -41.92
N GLU A 35 -29.24 -5.31 -42.02
CA GLU A 35 -29.45 -4.65 -43.34
C GLU A 35 -28.30 -3.74 -43.80
N ALA A 36 -27.36 -3.35 -42.93
CA ALA A 36 -26.27 -2.41 -43.26
C ALA A 36 -25.03 -3.06 -43.94
N ALA A 37 -25.04 -4.37 -44.20
CA ALA A 37 -23.89 -5.04 -44.82
C ALA A 37 -23.73 -4.73 -46.33
N ALA A 38 -24.72 -4.10 -46.96
CA ALA A 38 -24.83 -4.06 -48.42
C ALA A 38 -24.00 -2.96 -49.12
N ASP A 39 -23.51 -1.92 -48.41
CA ASP A 39 -22.85 -0.76 -49.05
C ASP A 39 -21.47 -0.38 -48.48
N ARG A 40 -20.83 -1.23 -47.65
CA ARG A 40 -19.50 -0.91 -47.10
C ARG A 40 -18.40 -1.11 -48.17
N PRO A 41 -17.42 -0.18 -48.28
CA PRO A 41 -16.33 -0.33 -49.22
C PRO A 41 -15.50 -1.58 -48.92
N ALA A 42 -14.95 -2.22 -49.95
CA ALA A 42 -14.16 -3.44 -49.78
C ALA A 42 -12.91 -3.26 -48.88
N SER A 43 -12.44 -2.02 -48.72
CA SER A 43 -11.36 -1.66 -47.79
C SER A 43 -11.80 -1.62 -46.32
N CYS A 44 -13.09 -1.55 -46.02
CA CYS A 44 -13.66 -1.51 -44.67
C CYS A 44 -14.85 -2.48 -44.53
N PRO A 45 -14.62 -3.80 -44.59
CA PRO A 45 -15.68 -4.78 -44.37
C PRO A 45 -16.18 -4.71 -42.92
N ALA A 46 -17.43 -5.11 -42.68
CA ALA A 46 -17.96 -5.11 -41.31
C ALA A 46 -17.21 -6.07 -40.36
N GLN A 47 -16.77 -7.21 -40.90
CA GLN A 47 -15.94 -8.17 -40.21
C GLN A 47 -14.89 -8.75 -41.17
N ALA A 48 -13.71 -9.06 -40.66
CA ALA A 48 -12.65 -9.72 -41.41
C ALA A 48 -11.72 -10.52 -40.48
N PRO A 49 -11.00 -11.54 -40.98
CA PRO A 49 -9.97 -12.18 -40.19
C PRO A 49 -8.88 -11.16 -39.81
N ALA A 50 -8.34 -11.32 -38.60
CA ALA A 50 -7.18 -10.57 -38.17
C ALA A 50 -5.94 -10.97 -38.97
N PRO A 51 -4.97 -10.06 -39.15
CA PRO A 51 -3.66 -10.41 -39.70
C PRO A 51 -3.00 -11.54 -38.89
N ASP A 52 -2.24 -12.40 -39.56
CA ASP A 52 -1.40 -13.41 -38.89
C ASP A 52 0.04 -13.31 -39.42
N PRO A 53 1.01 -12.86 -38.60
CA PRO A 53 0.86 -12.46 -37.19
C PRO A 53 0.03 -11.18 -37.02
N LEU A 54 -0.47 -10.96 -35.80
CA LEU A 54 -1.20 -9.74 -35.42
C LEU A 54 -0.34 -8.47 -35.63
N PRO A 55 -0.97 -7.27 -35.72
CA PRO A 55 -0.23 -6.00 -35.78
C PRO A 55 0.86 -5.94 -34.71
N HIS A 56 2.03 -5.41 -35.09
CA HIS A 56 3.22 -5.30 -34.23
C HIS A 56 3.80 -6.61 -33.65
N VAL A 57 3.22 -7.77 -33.96
CA VAL A 57 3.71 -9.08 -33.50
C VAL A 57 4.67 -9.68 -34.52
N THR A 58 5.89 -10.00 -34.05
CA THR A 58 6.90 -10.71 -34.86
C THR A 58 6.88 -12.22 -34.56
N PRO A 59 7.48 -13.07 -35.39
CA PRO A 59 7.66 -14.49 -35.06
C PRO A 59 8.37 -14.72 -33.72
N ALA A 60 9.30 -13.84 -33.33
CA ALA A 60 10.00 -13.93 -32.04
C ALA A 60 9.06 -13.69 -30.85
N HIS A 61 8.15 -12.70 -30.95
CA HIS A 61 7.16 -12.40 -29.92
C HIS A 61 6.21 -13.58 -29.63
N ARG A 62 6.09 -14.53 -30.55
CA ARG A 62 5.27 -15.76 -30.37
C ARG A 62 6.03 -16.90 -29.70
N THR A 63 7.25 -16.68 -29.22
CA THR A 63 8.07 -17.70 -28.58
C THR A 63 8.25 -17.42 -27.10
N LEU A 64 8.17 -18.47 -26.28
CA LEU A 64 8.48 -18.39 -24.85
C LEU A 64 9.91 -17.86 -24.62
N ALA A 65 10.88 -18.36 -25.41
CA ALA A 65 12.29 -18.01 -25.27
C ALA A 65 12.53 -16.49 -25.32
N HIS A 66 11.85 -15.78 -26.22
CA HIS A 66 11.95 -14.33 -26.34
C HIS A 66 11.54 -13.62 -25.04
N TRP A 67 10.40 -13.99 -24.44
CA TRP A 67 9.90 -13.32 -23.24
C TRP A 67 10.68 -13.66 -21.98
N LEU A 68 11.27 -14.86 -21.90
CA LEU A 68 12.19 -15.21 -20.83
C LEU A 68 13.48 -14.37 -20.92
N GLU A 69 14.08 -14.26 -22.11
CA GLU A 69 15.26 -13.43 -22.35
C GLU A 69 14.98 -11.95 -22.04
N ARG A 70 13.84 -11.43 -22.50
CA ARG A 70 13.43 -10.04 -22.22
C ARG A 70 13.23 -9.77 -20.72
N ALA A 71 12.63 -10.69 -19.99
CA ALA A 71 12.46 -10.57 -18.55
C ALA A 71 13.81 -10.59 -17.80
N GLU A 72 14.75 -11.45 -18.21
CA GLU A 72 16.12 -11.46 -17.65
C GLU A 72 16.88 -10.16 -17.94
N GLU A 73 16.76 -9.62 -19.16
CA GLU A 73 17.33 -8.32 -19.54
C GLU A 73 16.75 -7.15 -18.75
N GLU A 74 15.48 -7.24 -18.31
CA GLU A 74 14.84 -6.28 -17.40
C GLU A 74 15.19 -6.51 -15.91
N GLY A 75 16.04 -7.49 -15.62
CA GLY A 75 16.50 -7.81 -14.27
C GLY A 75 15.48 -8.57 -13.43
N LEU A 76 14.49 -9.21 -14.05
CA LEU A 76 13.52 -10.05 -13.35
C LEU A 76 14.12 -11.43 -13.08
N ASP A 77 14.10 -11.85 -11.82
CA ASP A 77 14.41 -13.24 -11.48
C ASP A 77 13.24 -14.14 -11.92
N LEU A 78 13.52 -15.02 -12.89
CA LEU A 78 12.54 -15.92 -13.48
C LEU A 78 12.17 -17.10 -12.57
N ASP A 79 13.09 -17.49 -11.69
CA ASP A 79 13.01 -18.70 -10.88
C ASP A 79 12.80 -18.39 -9.39
N ALA A 80 12.78 -17.10 -9.01
CA ALA A 80 12.29 -16.65 -7.72
C ALA A 80 10.89 -17.20 -7.41
N GLU A 81 10.73 -17.75 -6.21
CA GLU A 81 9.44 -18.18 -5.68
C GLU A 81 8.55 -16.96 -5.42
N LEU A 82 7.64 -16.67 -6.35
CA LEU A 82 6.68 -15.57 -6.19
C LEU A 82 5.60 -15.92 -5.18
N LEU A 83 5.18 -17.19 -5.16
CA LEU A 83 4.33 -17.77 -4.11
C LEU A 83 4.76 -19.21 -3.83
N THR A 84 4.90 -19.53 -2.55
CA THR A 84 5.08 -20.90 -2.07
C THR A 84 3.76 -21.69 -2.12
N PRO A 85 3.79 -23.04 -2.10
CA PRO A 85 2.57 -23.85 -2.00
C PRO A 85 1.70 -23.51 -0.78
N ALA A 86 2.32 -23.09 0.34
CA ALA A 86 1.61 -22.67 1.55
C ALA A 86 0.88 -21.34 1.36
N GLU A 87 1.49 -20.39 0.65
CA GLU A 87 0.86 -19.10 0.32
C GLU A 87 -0.23 -19.26 -0.72
N VAL A 88 -0.10 -20.17 -1.69
CA VAL A 88 -1.20 -20.53 -2.61
C VAL A 88 -2.38 -21.14 -1.85
N ALA A 89 -2.11 -22.01 -0.86
CA ALA A 89 -3.17 -22.55 -0.01
C ALA A 89 -3.86 -21.45 0.82
N ALA A 90 -3.10 -20.50 1.36
CA ALA A 90 -3.65 -19.34 2.06
C ALA A 90 -4.44 -18.42 1.12
N GLN A 91 -3.96 -18.19 -0.10
CA GLN A 91 -4.67 -17.46 -1.15
C GLN A 91 -6.05 -18.09 -1.40
N ASN A 92 -6.11 -19.41 -1.61
CA ASN A 92 -7.36 -20.15 -1.80
C ASN A 92 -8.28 -20.06 -0.58
N ALA A 93 -7.74 -20.17 0.63
CA ALA A 93 -8.52 -20.10 1.87
C ALA A 93 -9.10 -18.69 2.13
N ALA A 94 -8.30 -17.64 1.93
CA ALA A 94 -8.71 -16.24 2.07
C ALA A 94 -9.87 -15.91 1.13
N HIS A 95 -9.71 -16.35 -0.10
CA HIS A 95 -10.76 -16.36 -1.09
C HIS A 95 -12.04 -17.04 -0.58
N LEU A 96 -11.99 -18.29 -0.13
CA LEU A 96 -13.19 -19.00 0.35
C LEU A 96 -13.86 -18.36 1.58
N ALA A 97 -13.12 -17.59 2.39
CA ALA A 97 -13.63 -16.96 3.62
C ALA A 97 -14.44 -15.66 3.39
N GLY A 98 -14.39 -15.05 2.21
CA GLY A 98 -15.08 -13.78 1.93
C GLY A 98 -16.62 -13.89 1.90
N GLU A 99 -17.32 -12.82 2.25
CA GLU A 99 -18.79 -12.75 2.33
C GLU A 99 -19.52 -12.64 0.97
N ASP A 100 -18.82 -12.74 -0.16
CA ASP A 100 -19.41 -12.55 -1.49
C ASP A 100 -20.41 -13.67 -1.85
N PRO A 101 -21.72 -13.36 -1.96
CA PRO A 101 -22.77 -14.36 -2.21
C PRO A 101 -22.68 -14.98 -3.61
N ALA A 102 -21.97 -14.37 -4.56
CA ALA A 102 -21.78 -14.93 -5.90
C ALA A 102 -20.61 -15.93 -5.99
N ARG A 103 -19.83 -16.09 -4.91
CA ARG A 103 -18.70 -17.01 -4.87
C ARG A 103 -19.18 -18.45 -4.74
N GLN A 104 -18.65 -19.34 -5.58
CA GLN A 104 -18.92 -20.78 -5.47
C GLN A 104 -18.25 -21.35 -4.20
N PRO A 105 -19.00 -21.88 -3.22
CA PRO A 105 -18.40 -22.54 -2.06
C PRO A 105 -17.63 -23.79 -2.49
N ALA A 106 -16.56 -24.12 -1.76
CA ALA A 106 -15.81 -25.33 -2.03
C ALA A 106 -16.73 -26.56 -1.93
N LEU A 107 -16.57 -27.54 -2.82
CA LEU A 107 -17.45 -28.71 -2.90
C LEU A 107 -17.47 -29.58 -1.63
N HIS A 108 -16.41 -29.50 -0.80
CA HIS A 108 -16.36 -30.22 0.47
C HIS A 108 -17.12 -29.51 1.60
N GLN A 109 -17.49 -28.24 1.42
CA GLN A 109 -18.24 -27.47 2.40
C GLN A 109 -19.77 -27.70 2.25
N PRO A 110 -20.52 -27.71 3.38
CA PRO A 110 -21.97 -27.79 3.34
C PRO A 110 -22.59 -26.67 2.51
N LEU A 111 -23.57 -27.02 1.68
CA LEU A 111 -24.33 -26.06 0.88
C LEU A 111 -25.45 -25.45 1.73
N SER A 112 -25.53 -24.11 1.79
CA SER A 112 -26.71 -23.43 2.35
C SER A 112 -27.84 -23.44 1.33
N ALA A 113 -28.95 -24.11 1.64
CA ALA A 113 -30.11 -24.17 0.77
C ALA A 113 -30.76 -22.80 0.57
N GLU A 114 -30.71 -21.94 1.59
CA GLU A 114 -31.22 -20.56 1.55
C GLU A 114 -30.41 -19.70 0.59
N LYS A 115 -29.09 -19.62 0.79
CA LYS A 115 -28.20 -18.84 -0.10
C LYS A 115 -28.23 -19.34 -1.54
N LEU A 116 -28.27 -20.66 -1.74
CA LEU A 116 -28.44 -21.23 -3.08
C LEU A 116 -29.77 -20.80 -3.70
N ARG A 117 -30.86 -20.83 -2.93
CA ARG A 117 -32.17 -20.43 -3.42
C ARG A 117 -32.18 -18.95 -3.82
N GLU A 118 -31.64 -18.07 -3.00
CA GLU A 118 -31.48 -16.64 -3.32
C GLU A 118 -30.70 -16.44 -4.63
N GLN A 119 -29.54 -17.10 -4.75
CA GLN A 119 -28.70 -17.04 -5.95
C GLN A 119 -29.44 -17.53 -7.21
N LEU A 120 -30.22 -18.61 -7.09
CA LEU A 120 -31.02 -19.15 -8.21
C LEU A 120 -32.18 -18.22 -8.56
N GLU A 121 -32.89 -17.69 -7.58
CA GLU A 121 -34.01 -16.76 -7.81
C GLU A 121 -33.53 -15.48 -8.51
N GLU A 122 -32.42 -14.88 -8.05
CA GLU A 122 -31.81 -13.70 -8.71
C GLU A 122 -31.39 -14.02 -10.16
N ARG A 123 -30.71 -15.16 -10.36
CA ARG A 123 -30.23 -15.56 -11.69
C ARG A 123 -31.38 -15.79 -12.67
N LEU A 124 -32.41 -16.51 -12.23
CA LEU A 124 -33.52 -16.89 -13.09
C LEU A 124 -34.43 -15.68 -13.37
N ALA A 125 -34.61 -14.78 -12.40
CA ALA A 125 -35.30 -13.52 -12.61
C ALA A 125 -34.59 -12.64 -13.64
N TYR A 126 -33.26 -12.51 -13.56
CA TYR A 126 -32.46 -11.80 -14.57
C TYR A 126 -32.66 -12.41 -15.96
N LEU A 127 -32.50 -13.73 -16.09
CA LEU A 127 -32.65 -14.39 -17.39
C LEU A 127 -34.06 -14.21 -17.96
N ARG A 128 -35.09 -14.36 -17.12
CA ARG A 128 -36.48 -14.14 -17.52
C ARG A 128 -36.72 -12.73 -18.05
N GLU A 129 -36.27 -11.72 -17.31
CA GLU A 129 -36.40 -10.31 -17.72
C GLU A 129 -35.76 -10.07 -19.10
N ARG A 130 -34.58 -10.66 -19.36
CA ARG A 130 -33.90 -10.53 -20.66
C ARG A 130 -34.64 -11.22 -21.81
N PHE A 131 -35.34 -12.33 -21.56
CA PHE A 131 -36.20 -12.96 -22.57
C PHE A 131 -37.50 -12.17 -22.77
N GLU A 132 -38.13 -11.70 -21.70
CA GLU A 132 -39.36 -10.89 -21.75
C GLU A 132 -39.14 -9.55 -22.44
N SER A 133 -37.95 -8.96 -22.30
CA SER A 133 -37.56 -7.73 -22.98
C SER A 133 -37.02 -7.95 -24.40
N GLU A 134 -37.05 -9.19 -24.91
CA GLU A 134 -36.46 -9.60 -26.20
C GLU A 134 -34.97 -9.25 -26.34
N ALA A 135 -34.27 -9.03 -25.22
CA ALA A 135 -32.83 -8.81 -25.20
C ALA A 135 -32.05 -10.12 -25.39
N TYR A 136 -32.71 -11.26 -25.15
CA TYR A 136 -32.27 -12.57 -25.59
C TYR A 136 -33.32 -13.24 -26.48
N VAL A 137 -32.84 -13.78 -27.59
CA VAL A 137 -33.61 -14.50 -28.62
C VAL A 137 -33.02 -15.91 -28.82
N ASP A 138 -33.78 -16.80 -29.45
CA ASP A 138 -33.26 -18.11 -29.83
C ASP A 138 -32.28 -18.05 -31.02
N ALA A 139 -31.90 -19.22 -31.56
CA ALA A 139 -30.94 -19.30 -32.67
C ALA A 139 -31.52 -18.74 -33.98
N GLU A 140 -32.84 -18.80 -34.14
CA GLU A 140 -33.58 -18.30 -35.29
C GLU A 140 -33.83 -16.78 -35.17
N GLY A 141 -33.74 -16.22 -33.96
CA GLY A 141 -34.00 -14.81 -33.67
C GLY A 141 -35.40 -14.55 -33.14
N GLU A 142 -36.14 -15.60 -32.79
CA GLU A 142 -37.50 -15.52 -32.27
C GLU A 142 -37.50 -15.41 -30.73
N PRO A 143 -38.50 -14.75 -30.14
CA PRO A 143 -38.70 -14.75 -28.70
C PRO A 143 -38.95 -16.16 -28.14
N VAL A 144 -38.39 -16.46 -26.97
CA VAL A 144 -38.63 -17.75 -26.29
C VAL A 144 -39.94 -17.65 -25.51
N GLU A 145 -40.99 -18.34 -25.96
CA GLU A 145 -42.34 -18.24 -25.37
C GLU A 145 -42.50 -18.94 -24.01
N ASP A 146 -41.85 -20.09 -23.79
CA ASP A 146 -41.96 -20.85 -22.53
C ASP A 146 -40.85 -20.48 -21.55
N LEU A 147 -41.18 -19.58 -20.61
CA LEU A 147 -40.29 -19.14 -19.53
C LEU A 147 -40.59 -19.81 -18.17
N SER A 148 -41.40 -20.88 -18.16
CA SER A 148 -41.79 -21.57 -16.92
C SER A 148 -40.62 -22.24 -16.20
N ALA A 149 -39.58 -22.63 -16.94
CA ALA A 149 -38.36 -23.22 -16.38
C ALA A 149 -37.48 -22.18 -15.63
N PHE A 150 -37.73 -20.87 -15.82
CA PHE A 150 -36.97 -19.77 -15.20
C PHE A 150 -37.54 -19.35 -13.84
N GLU A 151 -38.07 -20.32 -13.10
CA GLU A 151 -38.53 -20.19 -11.73
C GLU A 151 -37.98 -21.34 -10.91
N VAL A 152 -37.65 -21.10 -9.64
CA VAL A 152 -37.25 -22.18 -8.74
C VAL A 152 -38.47 -23.05 -8.45
N PRO A 153 -38.45 -24.36 -8.76
CA PRO A 153 -39.61 -25.23 -8.55
C PRO A 153 -40.11 -25.22 -7.10
N ALA A 154 -41.43 -25.21 -6.94
CA ALA A 154 -42.05 -25.32 -5.63
C ALA A 154 -41.61 -26.63 -4.93
N GLY A 155 -40.97 -26.51 -3.76
CA GLY A 155 -40.44 -27.65 -3.02
C GLY A 155 -39.06 -28.15 -3.47
N PHE A 156 -38.36 -27.45 -4.37
CA PHE A 156 -36.96 -27.75 -4.68
C PHE A 156 -36.11 -27.71 -3.42
N ALA A 157 -35.44 -28.82 -3.11
CA ALA A 157 -34.47 -28.94 -2.04
C ALA A 157 -33.20 -29.58 -2.60
N PRO A 158 -32.02 -28.95 -2.44
CA PRO A 158 -30.78 -29.51 -2.97
C PRO A 158 -30.42 -30.81 -2.25
N ALA A 159 -30.10 -31.85 -3.04
CA ALA A 159 -29.62 -33.14 -2.57
C ALA A 159 -28.25 -33.45 -3.20
N PRO A 160 -27.14 -32.88 -2.66
CA PRO A 160 -25.82 -32.99 -3.25
C PRO A 160 -25.35 -34.44 -3.39
N ARG A 161 -25.04 -34.86 -4.62
CA ARG A 161 -24.39 -36.13 -4.93
C ARG A 161 -23.13 -35.88 -5.71
N LEU A 162 -21.99 -36.35 -5.20
CA LEU A 162 -20.69 -36.14 -5.83
C LEU A 162 -20.46 -37.18 -6.93
N HIS A 163 -20.05 -36.71 -8.10
CA HIS A 163 -19.67 -37.48 -9.28
C HIS A 163 -18.34 -36.92 -9.82
N VAL A 164 -17.76 -37.61 -10.80
CA VAL A 164 -16.61 -37.13 -11.57
C VAL A 164 -16.99 -37.16 -13.05
N ALA A 165 -16.64 -36.11 -13.79
CA ALA A 165 -16.86 -36.03 -15.23
C ALA A 165 -15.97 -37.05 -15.97
N LEU A 166 -16.54 -37.82 -16.91
CA LEU A 166 -15.80 -38.81 -17.70
C LEU A 166 -15.26 -38.22 -19.01
N ALA A 167 -15.89 -37.15 -19.50
CA ALA A 167 -15.50 -36.39 -20.68
C ALA A 167 -15.81 -34.90 -20.43
N PRO A 168 -15.39 -33.96 -21.30
CA PRO A 168 -15.79 -32.57 -21.18
C PRO A 168 -17.32 -32.41 -21.17
N ILE A 169 -17.86 -31.67 -20.19
CA ILE A 169 -19.32 -31.49 -20.02
C ILE A 169 -19.67 -30.00 -20.11
N PRO A 170 -20.50 -29.58 -21.08
CA PRO A 170 -21.03 -28.21 -21.11
C PRO A 170 -21.93 -27.96 -19.91
N LEU A 171 -21.65 -26.88 -19.18
CA LEU A 171 -22.46 -26.36 -18.09
C LEU A 171 -23.25 -25.15 -18.59
N ARG A 172 -24.58 -25.23 -18.50
CA ARG A 172 -25.50 -24.22 -19.02
C ARG A 172 -25.84 -23.15 -17.99
N CYS A 173 -26.01 -21.91 -18.46
CA CYS A 173 -26.39 -20.78 -17.62
C CYS A 173 -27.88 -20.76 -17.30
N ALA A 174 -28.71 -21.37 -18.15
CA ALA A 174 -30.14 -21.46 -18.00
C ALA A 174 -30.56 -22.95 -17.90
N PRO A 175 -31.74 -23.23 -17.32
CA PRO A 175 -32.31 -24.57 -17.24
C PRO A 175 -32.86 -25.08 -18.59
N ARG A 176 -32.09 -24.91 -19.67
CA ARG A 176 -32.40 -25.40 -21.02
C ARG A 176 -31.13 -25.82 -21.75
N ALA A 177 -31.25 -26.80 -22.64
CA ALA A 177 -30.11 -27.28 -23.44
C ALA A 177 -29.80 -26.38 -24.64
N ALA A 178 -30.83 -25.76 -25.23
CA ALA A 178 -30.71 -24.94 -26.43
C ALA A 178 -29.97 -23.61 -26.17
N PRO A 179 -29.21 -23.09 -27.15
CA PRO A 179 -28.51 -21.81 -27.03
C PRO A 179 -29.47 -20.62 -27.06
N PHE A 180 -28.99 -19.44 -26.67
CA PHE A 180 -29.67 -18.17 -26.87
C PHE A 180 -28.64 -17.05 -27.11
N TYR A 181 -29.08 -15.99 -27.79
CA TYR A 181 -28.22 -14.94 -28.32
C TYR A 181 -28.80 -13.56 -28.07
N THR A 182 -27.97 -12.54 -28.23
CA THR A 182 -28.45 -11.16 -28.40
C THR A 182 -29.12 -10.99 -29.77
N PRO A 183 -29.93 -9.93 -30.00
CA PRO A 183 -30.58 -9.69 -31.30
C PRO A 183 -29.63 -9.61 -32.50
N SER A 184 -28.35 -9.30 -32.27
CA SER A 184 -27.29 -9.34 -33.29
C SER A 184 -27.01 -10.74 -33.87
N ARG A 185 -27.40 -11.80 -33.16
CA ARG A 185 -27.22 -13.22 -33.54
C ARG A 185 -25.81 -13.60 -33.95
N ASP A 186 -24.80 -13.11 -33.21
CA ASP A 186 -23.47 -13.66 -33.34
C ASP A 186 -23.42 -15.06 -32.70
N LEU A 187 -23.53 -16.08 -33.56
CA LEU A 187 -23.67 -17.47 -33.15
C LEU A 187 -22.41 -18.02 -32.45
N ALA A 188 -21.28 -17.33 -32.53
CA ALA A 188 -20.07 -17.67 -31.77
C ALA A 188 -20.23 -17.46 -30.25
N PHE A 189 -21.23 -16.67 -29.83
CA PHE A 189 -21.46 -16.29 -28.44
C PHE A 189 -22.78 -16.87 -27.90
N ASP A 190 -22.83 -18.20 -27.76
CA ASP A 190 -23.91 -18.87 -27.04
C ASP A 190 -23.98 -18.36 -25.59
N ARG A 191 -24.96 -17.50 -25.30
CA ARG A 191 -25.16 -16.90 -23.96
C ARG A 191 -25.61 -17.93 -22.93
N ASN A 192 -26.00 -19.12 -23.37
CA ASN A 192 -26.26 -20.26 -22.48
C ASN A 192 -24.98 -21.04 -22.13
N GLY A 193 -23.88 -20.83 -22.84
CA GLY A 193 -22.58 -21.43 -22.56
C GLY A 193 -21.92 -20.79 -21.34
N CYS A 194 -22.10 -21.39 -20.16
CA CYS A 194 -21.58 -20.83 -18.91
C CYS A 194 -20.14 -21.22 -18.63
N SER A 195 -19.86 -22.51 -18.77
CA SER A 195 -18.53 -23.08 -18.61
C SER A 195 -18.50 -24.49 -19.19
N THR A 196 -17.31 -25.08 -19.30
CA THR A 196 -17.14 -26.51 -19.57
C THR A 196 -16.37 -27.14 -18.42
N ILE A 197 -16.88 -28.27 -17.90
CA ILE A 197 -16.22 -29.10 -16.88
C ILE A 197 -15.25 -30.04 -17.59
N ARG A 198 -14.01 -30.18 -17.10
CA ARG A 198 -13.02 -31.08 -17.73
C ARG A 198 -13.33 -32.53 -17.41
N ALA A 199 -12.86 -33.45 -18.26
CA ALA A 199 -12.75 -34.84 -17.87
C ALA A 199 -11.94 -34.97 -16.57
N GLN A 200 -12.36 -35.90 -15.71
CA GLN A 200 -11.80 -36.20 -14.39
C GLN A 200 -12.00 -35.11 -13.32
N GLU A 201 -12.74 -34.04 -13.59
CA GLU A 201 -13.09 -33.05 -12.56
C GLU A 201 -14.29 -33.48 -11.70
N PRO A 202 -14.28 -33.16 -10.40
CA PRO A 202 -15.41 -33.40 -9.51
C PRO A 202 -16.58 -32.46 -9.81
N ILE A 203 -17.78 -33.00 -9.70
CA ILE A 203 -19.04 -32.28 -9.90
C ILE A 203 -20.10 -32.79 -8.93
N GLU A 204 -20.86 -31.88 -8.32
CA GLU A 204 -21.97 -32.24 -7.44
C GLU A 204 -23.31 -31.96 -8.13
N LEU A 205 -24.13 -33.00 -8.27
CA LEU A 205 -25.51 -32.87 -8.72
C LEU A 205 -26.38 -32.44 -7.54
N LEU A 206 -27.15 -31.38 -7.72
CA LEU A 206 -27.97 -30.77 -6.67
C LEU A 206 -29.44 -31.16 -6.79
N GLY A 207 -29.95 -31.41 -7.99
CA GLY A 207 -31.32 -31.88 -8.19
C GLY A 207 -31.78 -31.79 -9.64
N GLU A 208 -32.85 -32.51 -9.95
CA GLU A 208 -33.52 -32.44 -11.24
C GLU A 208 -34.31 -31.14 -11.37
N TRP A 209 -34.37 -30.62 -12.59
CA TRP A 209 -35.09 -29.40 -12.95
C TRP A 209 -36.19 -29.72 -13.98
N PRO A 210 -37.29 -28.94 -14.04
CA PRO A 210 -38.25 -29.04 -15.14
C PRO A 210 -37.57 -29.09 -16.51
N GLY A 211 -38.07 -29.95 -17.40
CA GLY A 211 -37.47 -30.19 -18.72
C GLY A 211 -36.33 -31.22 -18.74
N GLY A 212 -36.00 -31.85 -17.60
CA GLY A 212 -35.01 -32.94 -17.51
C GLY A 212 -33.56 -32.48 -17.38
N MET A 213 -33.32 -31.17 -17.26
CA MET A 213 -32.01 -30.63 -16.93
C MET A 213 -31.66 -30.94 -15.47
N ILE A 214 -30.37 -31.02 -15.16
CA ILE A 214 -29.89 -31.31 -13.80
C ILE A 214 -29.11 -30.10 -13.28
N LEU A 215 -29.54 -29.50 -12.18
CA LEU A 215 -28.76 -28.47 -11.52
C LEU A 215 -27.51 -29.11 -10.91
N ALA A 216 -26.34 -28.55 -11.21
CA ALA A 216 -25.06 -29.05 -10.74
C ALA A 216 -24.08 -27.91 -10.42
N ARG A 217 -23.10 -28.22 -9.58
CA ARG A 217 -21.98 -27.33 -9.28
C ARG A 217 -20.63 -28.02 -9.46
N SER A 218 -19.66 -27.28 -9.98
CA SER A 218 -18.24 -27.62 -9.96
C SER A 218 -17.51 -26.77 -8.92
N ARG A 219 -16.17 -26.85 -8.92
CA ARG A 219 -15.31 -25.99 -8.08
C ARG A 219 -15.40 -24.51 -8.42
N TYR A 220 -15.80 -24.16 -9.65
CA TYR A 220 -15.70 -22.80 -10.15
C TYR A 220 -17.01 -22.29 -10.79
N ALA A 221 -18.04 -23.13 -10.94
CA ALA A 221 -19.30 -22.71 -11.55
C ALA A 221 -20.52 -23.49 -11.02
N LEU A 222 -21.68 -22.84 -11.02
CA LEU A 222 -23.02 -23.40 -10.80
C LEU A 222 -23.81 -23.28 -12.12
N GLY A 223 -24.57 -24.32 -12.49
CA GLY A 223 -25.40 -24.28 -13.69
C GLY A 223 -26.17 -25.58 -13.92
N TRP A 224 -26.64 -25.77 -15.15
CA TRP A 224 -27.46 -26.92 -15.53
C TRP A 224 -26.75 -27.83 -16.53
N LEU A 225 -26.94 -29.13 -16.37
CA LEU A 225 -26.43 -30.17 -17.26
C LEU A 225 -27.57 -30.82 -18.04
N ALA A 226 -27.23 -31.33 -19.23
CA ALA A 226 -28.09 -32.26 -19.93
C ALA A 226 -28.20 -33.60 -19.16
N PRO A 227 -29.33 -34.32 -19.25
CA PRO A 227 -29.55 -35.57 -18.50
C PRO A 227 -28.61 -36.71 -18.90
N ASP A 228 -28.02 -36.66 -20.08
CA ASP A 228 -27.07 -37.63 -20.63
C ASP A 228 -25.59 -37.25 -20.40
N ALA A 229 -25.33 -36.26 -19.52
CA ALA A 229 -23.97 -35.85 -19.18
C ALA A 229 -23.09 -37.05 -18.77
N PRO A 230 -21.89 -37.21 -19.34
CA PRO A 230 -21.03 -38.38 -19.12
C PRO A 230 -20.37 -38.32 -17.74
N LEU A 231 -21.04 -38.89 -16.74
CA LEU A 231 -20.65 -38.86 -15.32
C LEU A 231 -20.31 -40.26 -14.82
N SER A 232 -19.37 -40.34 -13.89
CA SER A 232 -19.10 -41.56 -13.13
C SER A 232 -20.31 -41.97 -12.28
N PRO A 233 -20.36 -43.20 -11.75
CA PRO A 233 -21.16 -43.51 -10.58
C PRO A 233 -20.88 -42.54 -9.42
N ALA A 234 -21.81 -42.44 -8.47
CA ALA A 234 -21.63 -41.56 -7.32
C ALA A 234 -20.36 -41.93 -6.53
N VAL A 235 -19.57 -40.92 -6.19
CA VAL A 235 -18.30 -41.08 -5.46
C VAL A 235 -18.59 -41.62 -4.05
N PRO A 236 -18.00 -42.76 -3.66
CA PRO A 236 -18.18 -43.32 -2.32
C PRO A 236 -17.66 -42.37 -1.23
N ALA A 237 -18.29 -42.40 -0.05
CA ALA A 237 -17.90 -41.55 1.09
C ALA A 237 -16.41 -41.68 1.44
N ALA A 238 -15.86 -42.90 1.40
CA ALA A 238 -14.46 -43.18 1.69
C ALA A 238 -13.46 -42.56 0.68
N SER A 239 -13.92 -42.18 -0.51
CA SER A 239 -13.08 -41.61 -1.57
C SER A 239 -13.32 -40.10 -1.78
N ARG A 240 -14.23 -39.48 -1.03
CA ARG A 240 -14.56 -38.05 -1.19
C ARG A 240 -13.34 -37.16 -1.01
N ASP A 241 -12.52 -37.41 0.01
CA ASP A 241 -11.36 -36.57 0.30
C ASP A 241 -10.28 -36.67 -0.78
N ALA A 242 -10.06 -37.86 -1.35
CA ALA A 242 -9.17 -38.05 -2.50
C ALA A 242 -9.64 -37.23 -3.73
N VAL A 243 -10.95 -37.19 -3.95
CA VAL A 243 -11.57 -36.49 -5.09
C VAL A 243 -11.70 -34.98 -4.85
N LEU A 244 -11.83 -34.51 -3.60
CA LEU A 244 -12.12 -33.10 -3.30
C LEU A 244 -10.94 -32.33 -2.71
N ILE A 245 -10.10 -32.97 -1.90
CA ILE A 245 -9.09 -32.30 -1.05
C ILE A 245 -7.67 -32.64 -1.49
N ALA A 246 -7.42 -33.88 -1.93
CA ALA A 246 -6.06 -34.31 -2.25
C ALA A 246 -5.41 -33.41 -3.31
N PRO A 247 -4.08 -33.17 -3.21
CA PRO A 247 -3.31 -32.44 -4.21
C PRO A 247 -3.53 -33.04 -5.60
N ARG A 248 -3.48 -32.21 -6.64
CA ARG A 248 -3.64 -32.70 -8.03
C ARG A 248 -2.30 -32.97 -8.66
N LEU A 249 -2.27 -33.94 -9.57
CA LEU A 249 -1.19 -34.19 -10.50
C LEU A 249 -1.64 -33.72 -11.89
N ARG A 250 -0.72 -33.12 -12.65
CA ARG A 250 -0.91 -32.65 -14.02
C ARG A 250 -0.21 -33.58 -14.99
N THR A 251 -0.85 -33.93 -16.10
CA THR A 251 -0.19 -34.64 -17.21
C THR A 251 0.71 -33.68 -18.00
N ALA A 252 2.01 -34.00 -18.13
CA ALA A 252 2.94 -33.15 -18.89
C ALA A 252 2.70 -33.18 -20.41
N ALA A 253 2.20 -34.30 -20.91
CA ALA A 253 1.81 -34.54 -22.30
C ALA A 253 0.51 -35.34 -22.34
N GLU A 254 -0.02 -35.64 -23.54
CA GLU A 254 -1.12 -36.60 -23.66
C GLU A 254 -0.70 -37.94 -23.02
N ALA A 255 -1.54 -38.45 -22.12
CA ALA A 255 -1.23 -39.61 -21.29
C ALA A 255 -2.34 -40.65 -21.39
N THR A 256 -1.96 -41.90 -21.65
CA THR A 256 -2.89 -43.04 -21.58
C THR A 256 -2.67 -43.78 -20.27
N PHE A 257 -3.74 -43.91 -19.49
CA PHE A 257 -3.77 -44.58 -18.21
C PHE A 257 -4.41 -45.96 -18.33
N ARG A 258 -3.86 -46.94 -17.62
CA ARG A 258 -4.41 -48.28 -17.47
C ARG A 258 -5.16 -48.34 -16.13
N ALA A 259 -6.49 -48.31 -16.18
CA ALA A 259 -7.38 -48.28 -15.02
C ALA A 259 -8.18 -49.59 -14.97
N GLY A 260 -7.61 -50.63 -14.33
CA GLY A 260 -8.16 -51.99 -14.42
C GLY A 260 -8.12 -52.52 -15.85
N GLU A 261 -9.28 -52.92 -16.38
CA GLU A 261 -9.42 -53.35 -17.79
C GLU A 261 -9.63 -52.17 -18.77
N ALA A 262 -9.92 -50.96 -18.24
CA ALA A 262 -10.17 -49.78 -19.05
C ALA A 262 -8.88 -49.03 -19.41
N ARG A 263 -8.91 -48.33 -20.55
CA ARG A 263 -7.89 -47.36 -20.94
C ARG A 263 -8.53 -45.99 -21.03
N VAL A 264 -7.95 -45.03 -20.32
CA VAL A 264 -8.41 -43.63 -20.32
C VAL A 264 -7.28 -42.78 -20.87
N THR A 265 -7.52 -42.07 -21.97
CA THR A 265 -6.57 -41.13 -22.55
C THR A 265 -6.97 -39.72 -22.16
N LEU A 266 -6.03 -38.98 -21.56
CA LEU A 266 -6.23 -37.60 -21.12
C LEU A 266 -5.26 -36.69 -21.87
N PRO A 267 -5.68 -35.47 -22.25
CA PRO A 267 -4.81 -34.52 -22.92
C PRO A 267 -3.70 -34.01 -21.99
N ALA A 268 -2.71 -33.33 -22.56
CA ALA A 268 -1.73 -32.56 -21.78
C ALA A 268 -2.45 -31.52 -20.90
N GLY A 269 -1.96 -31.31 -19.68
CA GLY A 269 -2.56 -30.38 -18.72
C GLY A 269 -3.80 -30.92 -17.98
N ALA A 270 -4.18 -32.18 -18.19
CA ALA A 270 -5.27 -32.81 -17.45
C ALA A 270 -4.89 -32.96 -15.97
N LEU A 271 -5.85 -32.71 -15.07
CA LEU A 271 -5.67 -32.79 -13.63
C LEU A 271 -6.29 -34.07 -13.09
N VAL A 272 -5.51 -34.84 -12.35
CA VAL A 272 -5.93 -36.12 -11.75
C VAL A 272 -5.57 -36.16 -10.26
N ALA A 273 -6.28 -36.97 -9.49
CA ALA A 273 -5.90 -37.24 -8.10
C ALA A 273 -4.77 -38.28 -8.07
N PRO A 274 -3.81 -38.20 -7.12
CA PRO A 274 -2.88 -39.30 -6.88
C PRO A 274 -3.65 -40.54 -6.40
N ALA A 275 -3.16 -41.72 -6.77
CA ALA A 275 -3.66 -42.97 -6.20
C ALA A 275 -3.22 -43.11 -4.73
N PRO A 276 -3.92 -43.92 -3.92
CA PRO A 276 -3.41 -44.35 -2.62
C PRO A 276 -2.01 -44.95 -2.74
N GLU A 277 -1.19 -44.77 -1.70
CA GLU A 277 0.20 -45.20 -1.71
C GLU A 277 0.32 -46.71 -2.01
N GLY A 278 1.07 -47.05 -3.07
CA GLY A 278 1.30 -48.43 -3.51
C GLY A 278 0.21 -49.03 -4.41
N GLU A 279 -0.85 -48.29 -4.76
CA GLU A 279 -1.96 -48.80 -5.59
C GLU A 279 -1.90 -48.35 -7.07
N GLY A 280 -1.13 -47.32 -7.41
CA GLY A 280 -0.98 -46.81 -8.77
C GLY A 280 -0.36 -45.41 -8.81
N ASP A 281 -0.42 -44.76 -9.98
CA ASP A 281 0.09 -43.40 -10.18
C ASP A 281 -1.01 -42.34 -9.94
N ALA A 282 -2.24 -42.63 -10.39
CA ALA A 282 -3.39 -41.72 -10.28
C ALA A 282 -4.69 -42.48 -9.99
N LEU A 283 -5.65 -41.81 -9.36
CA LEU A 283 -7.02 -42.31 -9.17
C LEU A 283 -7.92 -41.71 -10.25
N LEU A 284 -8.46 -42.56 -11.13
CA LEU A 284 -9.32 -42.14 -12.25
C LEU A 284 -10.76 -42.59 -12.07
N ALA A 285 -11.69 -41.75 -12.54
CA ALA A 285 -13.08 -42.11 -12.70
C ALA A 285 -13.32 -42.75 -14.06
N THR A 286 -14.05 -43.87 -14.04
CA THR A 286 -14.52 -44.61 -15.20
C THR A 286 -16.03 -44.84 -15.08
N GLU A 287 -16.66 -45.42 -16.10
CA GLU A 287 -18.06 -45.88 -16.02
C GLU A 287 -18.28 -46.89 -14.88
N GLY A 288 -17.24 -47.63 -14.47
CA GLY A 288 -17.27 -48.57 -13.36
C GLY A 288 -17.03 -47.96 -11.97
N GLY A 289 -16.73 -46.65 -11.89
CA GLY A 289 -16.37 -45.96 -10.65
C GLY A 289 -14.90 -45.52 -10.61
N LEU A 290 -14.41 -45.21 -9.41
CA LEU A 290 -13.03 -44.79 -9.17
C LEU A 290 -12.09 -46.00 -9.15
N VAL A 291 -11.02 -45.95 -9.94
CA VAL A 291 -10.06 -47.04 -10.12
C VAL A 291 -8.63 -46.48 -10.07
N PRO A 292 -7.73 -47.05 -9.25
CA PRO A 292 -6.30 -46.77 -9.34
C PRO A 292 -5.78 -47.09 -10.74
N ALA A 293 -4.97 -46.21 -11.29
CA ALA A 293 -4.48 -46.31 -12.66
C ALA A 293 -2.98 -46.05 -12.72
N THR A 294 -2.33 -46.71 -13.68
CA THR A 294 -0.91 -46.49 -13.98
C THR A 294 -0.71 -45.88 -15.35
N THR A 295 0.35 -45.09 -15.51
CA THR A 295 0.72 -44.49 -16.79
C THR A 295 2.24 -44.46 -16.96
N ASP A 296 2.67 -44.54 -18.22
CA ASP A 296 4.09 -44.36 -18.58
C ASP A 296 4.44 -42.86 -18.77
N ALA A 297 3.44 -41.97 -18.67
CA ALA A 297 3.60 -40.52 -18.84
C ALA A 297 4.07 -39.83 -17.56
N GLU A 298 4.76 -38.70 -17.72
CA GLU A 298 5.20 -37.87 -16.60
C GLU A 298 4.01 -37.12 -15.96
N LEU A 299 3.92 -37.21 -14.63
CA LEU A 299 2.94 -36.52 -13.81
C LEU A 299 3.63 -35.47 -12.93
N VAL A 300 3.16 -34.23 -13.00
CA VAL A 300 3.74 -33.09 -12.29
C VAL A 300 2.82 -32.68 -11.14
N PRO A 301 3.30 -32.61 -9.88
CA PRO A 301 2.49 -32.12 -8.77
C PRO A 301 2.07 -30.66 -8.97
N THR A 302 0.79 -30.38 -8.70
CA THR A 302 0.27 -29.00 -8.70
C THR A 302 0.67 -28.22 -7.46
N GLN A 303 0.97 -28.89 -6.35
CA GLN A 303 1.56 -28.26 -5.16
C GLN A 303 3.05 -28.00 -5.39
N ARG A 304 3.34 -26.99 -6.22
CA ARG A 304 4.68 -26.53 -6.57
C ARG A 304 4.74 -25.00 -6.43
N PRO A 305 5.94 -24.41 -6.24
CA PRO A 305 6.09 -22.97 -6.23
C PRO A 305 5.60 -22.33 -7.53
N LEU A 306 4.98 -21.16 -7.41
CA LEU A 306 4.65 -20.31 -8.54
C LEU A 306 5.86 -19.42 -8.84
N THR A 307 6.50 -19.65 -9.98
CA THR A 307 7.61 -18.82 -10.50
C THR A 307 7.19 -18.20 -11.83
N ARG A 308 7.83 -17.10 -12.22
CA ARG A 308 7.53 -16.42 -13.49
C ARG A 308 7.80 -17.35 -14.68
N ARG A 309 8.93 -18.07 -14.68
CA ARG A 309 9.26 -19.06 -15.70
C ARG A 309 8.14 -20.10 -15.85
N ALA A 310 7.72 -20.69 -14.74
CA ALA A 310 6.71 -21.74 -14.75
C ALA A 310 5.35 -21.24 -15.27
N VAL A 311 4.91 -20.04 -14.87
CA VAL A 311 3.64 -19.47 -15.36
C VAL A 311 3.70 -19.23 -16.87
N LEU A 312 4.82 -18.69 -17.37
CA LEU A 312 4.99 -18.46 -18.81
C LEU A 312 5.08 -19.76 -19.61
N GLU A 313 5.75 -20.81 -19.09
CA GLU A 313 5.77 -22.13 -19.70
C GLU A 313 4.36 -22.71 -19.88
N GLU A 314 3.54 -22.65 -18.83
CA GLU A 314 2.15 -23.14 -18.87
C GLU A 314 1.25 -22.27 -19.77
N ALA A 315 1.46 -20.96 -19.81
CA ALA A 315 0.73 -20.05 -20.70
C ALA A 315 1.07 -20.28 -22.19
N PHE A 316 2.35 -20.38 -22.53
CA PHE A 316 2.80 -20.60 -23.91
C PHE A 316 2.51 -22.02 -24.42
N ALA A 317 2.37 -23.01 -23.53
CA ALA A 317 1.90 -24.34 -23.90
C ALA A 317 0.46 -24.34 -24.47
N LEU A 318 -0.32 -23.28 -24.21
CA LEU A 318 -1.69 -23.10 -24.69
C LEU A 318 -1.79 -22.11 -25.87
N LEU A 319 -0.66 -21.61 -26.40
CA LEU A 319 -0.65 -20.72 -27.56
C LEU A 319 -1.36 -21.36 -28.77
N ASP A 320 -2.09 -20.56 -29.54
CA ASP A 320 -2.88 -20.97 -30.70
C ASP A 320 -4.06 -21.92 -30.39
N THR A 321 -4.33 -22.25 -29.12
CA THR A 321 -5.56 -22.99 -28.79
C THR A 321 -6.80 -22.17 -29.16
N PRO A 322 -7.83 -22.76 -29.79
CA PRO A 322 -8.99 -22.01 -30.25
C PRO A 322 -9.73 -21.28 -29.13
N TYR A 323 -10.26 -20.10 -29.46
CA TYR A 323 -11.17 -19.39 -28.57
C TYR A 323 -12.51 -20.12 -28.52
N GLY A 324 -13.11 -20.19 -27.34
CA GLY A 324 -14.43 -20.77 -27.16
C GLY A 324 -15.16 -20.08 -26.01
N TRP A 325 -16.19 -19.29 -26.34
CA TRP A 325 -17.03 -18.64 -25.33
C TRP A 325 -17.64 -19.69 -24.40
N GLY A 326 -17.43 -19.55 -23.09
CA GLY A 326 -17.91 -20.52 -22.12
C GLY A 326 -17.29 -21.92 -22.26
N GLY A 327 -16.25 -22.09 -23.08
CA GLY A 327 -15.66 -23.39 -23.42
C GLY A 327 -16.30 -24.10 -24.62
N HIS A 328 -17.02 -23.37 -25.48
CA HIS A 328 -17.62 -23.88 -26.71
C HIS A 328 -16.60 -24.63 -27.59
N GLU A 329 -17.00 -25.78 -28.13
CA GLU A 329 -16.16 -26.68 -28.96
C GLU A 329 -14.79 -27.06 -28.34
N GLY A 330 -14.67 -26.99 -27.01
CA GLY A 330 -13.40 -27.27 -26.33
C GLY A 330 -12.37 -26.14 -26.40
N GLY A 331 -12.76 -24.98 -26.96
CA GLY A 331 -11.97 -23.76 -26.92
C GLY A 331 -11.90 -23.14 -25.51
N ARG A 332 -11.11 -22.08 -25.37
CA ARG A 332 -10.94 -21.34 -24.11
C ARG A 332 -11.41 -19.90 -24.29
N ASP A 333 -12.10 -19.34 -23.31
CA ASP A 333 -12.24 -17.89 -23.23
C ASP A 333 -11.10 -17.30 -22.38
N CYS A 334 -11.04 -15.96 -22.31
CA CYS A 334 -9.99 -15.21 -21.62
C CYS A 334 -9.76 -15.69 -20.18
N SER A 335 -10.84 -15.81 -19.40
CA SER A 335 -10.79 -16.25 -18.01
C SER A 335 -10.52 -17.75 -17.86
N ARG A 336 -11.00 -18.59 -18.79
CA ARG A 336 -10.70 -20.03 -18.78
C ARG A 336 -9.23 -20.31 -19.06
N PHE A 337 -8.62 -19.56 -19.97
CA PHE A 337 -7.18 -19.64 -20.24
C PHE A 337 -6.37 -19.44 -18.95
N LEU A 338 -6.64 -18.39 -18.18
CA LEU A 338 -5.93 -18.15 -16.92
C LEU A 338 -6.26 -19.19 -15.84
N LEU A 339 -7.53 -19.60 -15.73
CA LEU A 339 -7.94 -20.68 -14.82
C LEU A 339 -7.16 -21.97 -15.10
N ASP A 340 -6.96 -22.32 -16.37
CA ASP A 340 -6.17 -23.49 -16.78
C ASP A 340 -4.70 -23.35 -16.39
N VAL A 341 -4.07 -22.20 -16.66
CA VAL A 341 -2.67 -21.92 -16.31
C VAL A 341 -2.45 -22.00 -14.80
N PHE A 342 -3.27 -21.32 -14.00
CA PHE A 342 -3.02 -21.21 -12.56
C PHE A 342 -3.42 -22.46 -11.76
N ALA A 343 -4.32 -23.28 -12.27
CA ALA A 343 -4.65 -24.58 -11.67
C ALA A 343 -3.44 -25.53 -11.63
N THR A 344 -2.41 -25.30 -12.45
CA THR A 344 -1.16 -26.09 -12.44
C THR A 344 -0.28 -25.82 -11.21
N PHE A 345 -0.58 -24.76 -10.46
CA PHE A 345 0.06 -24.41 -9.17
C PHE A 345 -0.86 -24.67 -7.98
N GLY A 346 -2.03 -25.29 -8.21
CA GLY A 346 -3.05 -25.49 -7.19
C GLY A 346 -3.78 -24.19 -6.80
N LEU A 347 -3.60 -23.09 -7.55
CA LEU A 347 -4.30 -21.82 -7.34
C LEU A 347 -5.70 -21.89 -7.96
N GLU A 348 -6.73 -21.72 -7.14
CA GLU A 348 -8.14 -21.84 -7.54
C GLU A 348 -8.68 -20.46 -7.94
N LEU A 349 -8.44 -20.05 -9.19
CA LEU A 349 -9.03 -18.84 -9.73
C LEU A 349 -10.54 -18.98 -9.96
N PRO A 350 -11.34 -17.93 -9.69
CA PRO A 350 -12.74 -17.87 -10.10
C PRO A 350 -12.92 -18.05 -11.62
N ARG A 351 -14.11 -18.49 -12.04
CA ARG A 351 -14.38 -18.75 -13.47
C ARG A 351 -14.45 -17.49 -14.34
N HIS A 352 -14.93 -16.36 -13.81
CA HIS A 352 -15.21 -15.15 -14.58
C HIS A 352 -14.13 -14.08 -14.38
N SER A 353 -13.80 -13.34 -15.45
CA SER A 353 -12.72 -12.35 -15.48
C SER A 353 -12.84 -11.28 -14.38
N ALA A 354 -14.03 -10.72 -14.16
CA ALA A 354 -14.25 -9.73 -13.10
C ALA A 354 -13.96 -10.24 -11.69
N ARG A 355 -14.10 -11.56 -11.47
CA ARG A 355 -13.77 -12.20 -10.19
C ARG A 355 -12.29 -12.58 -10.12
N GLN A 356 -11.68 -12.94 -11.24
CA GLN A 356 -10.22 -13.09 -11.32
C GLN A 356 -9.51 -11.77 -11.06
N ALA A 357 -10.12 -10.62 -11.40
CA ALA A 357 -9.61 -9.30 -11.08
C ALA A 357 -9.45 -9.03 -9.57
N GLN A 358 -10.18 -9.79 -8.75
CA GLN A 358 -10.15 -9.70 -7.29
C GLN A 358 -9.33 -10.84 -6.65
N ALA A 359 -8.71 -11.70 -7.48
CA ALA A 359 -8.06 -12.93 -7.03
C ALA A 359 -6.54 -12.82 -6.86
N GLY A 360 -5.97 -11.62 -7.06
CA GLY A 360 -4.56 -11.34 -6.87
C GLY A 360 -4.14 -11.40 -5.40
N THR A 361 -2.83 -11.46 -5.14
CA THR A 361 -2.27 -11.18 -3.80
C THR A 361 -2.49 -9.71 -3.43
N PHE A 362 -2.47 -8.84 -4.45
CA PHE A 362 -2.99 -7.47 -4.39
C PHE A 362 -3.48 -7.01 -5.77
N ALA A 363 -4.24 -5.92 -5.80
CA ALA A 363 -4.71 -5.27 -7.01
C ALA A 363 -4.55 -3.74 -6.93
N ILE A 364 -4.47 -3.08 -8.09
CA ILE A 364 -4.41 -1.62 -8.22
C ILE A 364 -5.56 -1.20 -9.15
N ASP A 365 -6.37 -0.27 -8.67
CA ASP A 365 -7.38 0.39 -9.49
C ASP A 365 -6.71 1.44 -10.36
N VAL A 366 -6.86 1.29 -11.68
CA VAL A 366 -6.25 2.20 -12.66
C VAL A 366 -7.29 2.76 -13.64
N GLU A 367 -8.58 2.65 -13.32
CA GLU A 367 -9.65 3.11 -14.21
C GLU A 367 -9.54 4.62 -14.51
N ALA A 368 -9.30 5.42 -13.47
CA ALA A 368 -9.15 6.88 -13.58
C ALA A 368 -7.73 7.34 -13.98
N ILE A 369 -6.79 6.40 -14.20
CA ILE A 369 -5.38 6.70 -14.40
C ILE A 369 -5.06 6.80 -15.90
N PRO A 370 -4.39 7.87 -16.37
CA PRO A 370 -3.96 8.01 -17.77
C PRO A 370 -3.02 6.89 -18.21
N SER A 371 -3.06 6.52 -19.50
CA SER A 371 -2.32 5.36 -20.03
C SER A 371 -0.82 5.36 -19.75
N ALA A 372 -0.15 6.51 -19.78
CA ALA A 372 1.28 6.61 -19.50
C ALA A 372 1.62 6.24 -18.05
N GLU A 373 0.88 6.78 -17.08
CA GLU A 373 1.05 6.45 -15.66
C GLU A 373 0.58 5.01 -15.37
N LYS A 374 -0.51 4.58 -16.00
CA LYS A 374 -1.02 3.20 -15.93
C LYS A 374 0.04 2.20 -16.33
N GLN A 375 0.76 2.48 -17.43
CA GLN A 375 1.85 1.62 -17.88
C GLN A 375 3.00 1.55 -16.85
N LEU A 376 3.36 2.67 -16.21
CA LEU A 376 4.38 2.66 -15.17
C LEU A 376 3.96 1.82 -13.95
N LEU A 377 2.69 1.90 -13.54
CA LEU A 377 2.14 1.07 -12.47
C LEU A 377 2.19 -0.41 -12.84
N ILE A 378 1.86 -0.77 -14.09
CA ILE A 378 1.94 -2.14 -14.62
C ILE A 378 3.38 -2.66 -14.58
N ASP A 379 4.35 -1.88 -15.06
CA ASP A 379 5.76 -2.29 -15.09
C ASP A 379 6.34 -2.41 -13.67
N THR A 380 5.92 -1.54 -12.76
CA THR A 380 6.29 -1.63 -11.33
C THR A 380 5.68 -2.88 -10.69
N ALA A 381 4.43 -3.20 -11.02
CA ALA A 381 3.74 -4.40 -10.55
C ALA A 381 4.41 -5.69 -11.08
N LEU A 382 4.91 -5.68 -12.33
CA LEU A 382 5.61 -6.80 -12.93
C LEU A 382 6.86 -7.22 -12.15
N LYS A 383 7.53 -6.27 -11.47
CA LYS A 383 8.67 -6.56 -10.59
C LYS A 383 8.27 -7.31 -9.31
N LYS A 384 7.00 -7.23 -8.90
CA LYS A 384 6.49 -7.84 -7.65
C LYS A 384 5.82 -9.20 -7.87
N GLY A 385 5.48 -9.59 -9.11
CA GLY A 385 4.83 -10.86 -9.39
C GLY A 385 4.52 -11.10 -10.87
N VAL A 386 3.61 -12.03 -11.15
CA VAL A 386 2.95 -12.10 -12.47
C VAL A 386 1.74 -11.19 -12.48
N VAL A 387 1.52 -10.49 -13.60
CA VAL A 387 0.52 -9.42 -13.71
C VAL A 387 -0.62 -9.86 -14.63
N LEU A 388 -1.85 -9.74 -14.15
CA LEU A 388 -3.05 -9.84 -14.96
C LEU A 388 -3.64 -8.46 -15.18
N LEU A 389 -4.04 -8.17 -16.41
CA LEU A 389 -4.66 -6.91 -16.79
C LEU A 389 -6.13 -7.16 -17.07
N HIS A 390 -7.01 -6.42 -16.40
CA HIS A 390 -8.45 -6.62 -16.50
C HIS A 390 -9.17 -5.33 -16.92
N PHE A 391 -10.16 -5.51 -17.79
CA PHE A 391 -11.23 -4.55 -18.02
C PHE A 391 -12.56 -5.29 -18.19
N PRO A 392 -13.72 -4.63 -18.03
CA PRO A 392 -15.01 -5.29 -18.15
C PRO A 392 -15.13 -6.12 -19.45
N GLY A 393 -15.25 -7.43 -19.29
CA GLY A 393 -15.37 -8.40 -20.39
C GLY A 393 -14.07 -9.08 -20.84
N HIS A 394 -12.90 -8.70 -20.33
CA HIS A 394 -11.63 -9.31 -20.74
C HIS A 394 -10.56 -9.35 -19.65
N ILE A 395 -9.66 -10.33 -19.74
CA ILE A 395 -8.51 -10.45 -18.83
C ILE A 395 -7.32 -11.07 -19.58
N MET A 396 -6.12 -10.56 -19.28
CA MET A 396 -4.90 -10.89 -20.02
C MET A 396 -3.73 -11.17 -19.06
N LEU A 397 -2.77 -12.01 -19.46
CA LEU A 397 -1.50 -12.19 -18.75
C LEU A 397 -0.44 -11.28 -19.39
N TYR A 398 0.05 -10.29 -18.65
CA TYR A 398 1.05 -9.34 -19.13
C TYR A 398 2.44 -9.99 -19.25
N LEU A 399 3.15 -9.69 -20.34
CA LEU A 399 4.47 -10.26 -20.65
C LEU A 399 5.63 -9.29 -20.40
N GLY A 400 5.36 -7.99 -20.25
CA GLY A 400 6.38 -6.94 -20.22
C GLY A 400 6.45 -6.17 -21.53
N ARG A 401 7.58 -5.47 -21.74
CA ARG A 401 7.84 -4.67 -22.92
C ARG A 401 8.85 -5.31 -23.86
N ASP A 402 8.66 -5.14 -25.16
CA ASP A 402 9.70 -5.48 -26.13
C ASP A 402 10.87 -4.48 -26.07
N ALA A 403 11.92 -4.73 -26.86
CA ALA A 403 13.09 -3.84 -26.93
C ALA A 403 12.76 -2.42 -27.43
N GLY A 404 11.62 -2.22 -28.08
CA GLY A 404 11.10 -0.92 -28.51
C GLY A 404 10.24 -0.22 -27.45
N GLY A 405 10.07 -0.82 -26.27
CA GLY A 405 9.26 -0.28 -25.18
C GLY A 405 7.75 -0.50 -25.33
N ARG A 406 7.31 -1.31 -26.31
CA ARG A 406 5.89 -1.59 -26.55
C ARG A 406 5.40 -2.70 -25.59
N PRO A 407 4.24 -2.53 -24.92
CA PRO A 407 3.73 -3.51 -23.96
C PRO A 407 2.96 -4.66 -24.64
N TYR A 408 3.15 -5.90 -24.16
CA TYR A 408 2.49 -7.09 -24.71
C TYR A 408 1.83 -7.96 -23.64
N ALA A 409 0.83 -8.74 -24.08
CA ALA A 409 0.19 -9.75 -23.26
C ALA A 409 -0.08 -11.04 -24.07
N ILE A 410 -0.16 -12.16 -23.36
CA ILE A 410 -0.73 -13.42 -23.88
C ILE A 410 -2.12 -13.62 -23.31
N HIS A 411 -3.09 -13.87 -24.18
CA HIS A 411 -4.50 -14.00 -23.77
C HIS A 411 -5.33 -14.70 -24.83
N SER A 412 -6.51 -15.20 -24.42
CA SER A 412 -7.49 -15.80 -25.33
C SER A 412 -8.61 -14.81 -25.63
N PHE A 413 -8.79 -14.44 -26.88
CA PHE A 413 -9.80 -13.45 -27.28
C PHE A 413 -10.36 -13.71 -28.67
N SER A 414 -11.61 -13.27 -28.87
CA SER A 414 -12.33 -13.45 -30.13
C SER A 414 -11.97 -12.36 -31.14
N GLU A 415 -11.91 -11.10 -30.72
CA GLU A 415 -11.86 -9.97 -31.66
C GLU A 415 -11.25 -8.69 -31.08
N TYR A 416 -10.85 -7.79 -31.98
CA TYR A 416 -10.61 -6.36 -31.71
C TYR A 416 -11.28 -5.52 -32.81
N VAL A 417 -11.39 -4.20 -32.59
CA VAL A 417 -11.96 -3.26 -33.57
C VAL A 417 -10.84 -2.45 -34.18
N GLU A 418 -10.87 -2.28 -35.50
CA GLU A 418 -9.91 -1.46 -36.24
C GLU A 418 -10.67 -0.31 -36.94
N PRO A 419 -10.23 0.95 -36.76
CA PRO A 419 -10.83 2.07 -37.48
C PRO A 419 -10.51 1.98 -38.97
N CYS A 420 -11.42 2.48 -39.80
CA CYS A 420 -11.22 2.59 -41.24
C CYS A 420 -11.01 4.05 -41.65
N ASP A 421 -10.25 4.25 -42.73
CA ASP A 421 -10.12 5.57 -43.38
C ASP A 421 -11.42 6.03 -44.08
N ALA A 422 -12.39 5.12 -44.26
CA ALA A 422 -13.65 5.41 -44.92
C ALA A 422 -14.72 5.84 -43.91
N GLU A 423 -15.53 6.83 -44.29
CA GLU A 423 -16.71 7.27 -43.55
C GLU A 423 -17.97 6.64 -44.13
N GLY A 424 -19.00 6.49 -43.30
CA GLY A 424 -20.32 6.04 -43.72
C GLY A 424 -21.10 7.15 -44.42
N ASP A 425 -22.32 6.83 -44.82
CA ASP A 425 -23.16 7.73 -45.62
C ASP A 425 -23.53 9.03 -44.87
N GLU A 426 -23.47 9.04 -43.53
CA GLU A 426 -23.72 10.21 -42.69
C GLU A 426 -22.43 10.87 -42.16
N GLY A 427 -21.27 10.46 -42.68
CA GLY A 427 -19.95 10.96 -42.27
C GLY A 427 -19.44 10.35 -40.96
N GLU A 428 -20.06 9.27 -40.49
CA GLU A 428 -19.64 8.55 -39.28
C GLU A 428 -18.40 7.68 -39.55
N PRO A 429 -17.45 7.57 -38.59
CA PRO A 429 -16.30 6.69 -38.75
C PRO A 429 -16.75 5.24 -38.92
N LEU A 430 -16.26 4.57 -39.96
CA LEU A 430 -16.49 3.14 -40.13
C LEU A 430 -15.39 2.34 -39.44
N GLU A 431 -15.76 1.15 -38.96
CA GLU A 431 -14.84 0.25 -38.28
C GLU A 431 -15.00 -1.19 -38.73
N THR A 432 -13.91 -1.94 -38.72
CA THR A 432 -13.86 -3.37 -39.01
C THR A 432 -13.66 -4.17 -37.72
N ILE A 433 -14.50 -5.17 -37.48
CA ILE A 433 -14.24 -6.16 -36.42
C ILE A 433 -13.25 -7.20 -36.96
N ARG A 434 -12.08 -7.31 -36.31
CA ARG A 434 -11.01 -8.25 -36.66
C ARG A 434 -11.07 -9.50 -35.80
N ARG A 435 -11.36 -10.64 -36.43
CA ARG A 435 -11.51 -11.95 -35.78
C ARG A 435 -10.17 -12.64 -35.57
N VAL A 436 -9.83 -12.94 -34.31
CA VAL A 436 -8.60 -13.62 -33.88
C VAL A 436 -8.88 -15.06 -33.48
N ASP A 437 -9.91 -15.25 -32.64
CA ASP A 437 -10.49 -16.53 -32.22
C ASP A 437 -9.47 -17.59 -31.71
N ARG A 438 -8.44 -17.16 -30.96
CA ARG A 438 -7.44 -18.06 -30.35
C ARG A 438 -6.73 -17.45 -29.14
N VAL A 439 -5.94 -18.26 -28.45
CA VAL A 439 -4.87 -17.76 -27.57
C VAL A 439 -3.76 -17.17 -28.45
N ALA A 440 -3.47 -15.89 -28.26
CA ALA A 440 -2.45 -15.18 -29.02
C ALA A 440 -1.65 -14.23 -28.12
N VAL A 441 -0.46 -13.88 -28.60
CA VAL A 441 0.30 -12.73 -28.10
C VAL A 441 -0.14 -11.51 -28.90
N SER A 442 -0.49 -10.41 -28.22
CA SER A 442 -0.76 -9.12 -28.86
C SER A 442 -0.04 -8.00 -28.11
N ASP A 443 0.22 -6.90 -28.80
CA ASP A 443 0.54 -5.66 -28.11
C ASP A 443 -0.73 -5.02 -27.52
N LEU A 444 -0.57 -4.10 -26.57
CA LEU A 444 -1.70 -3.46 -25.90
C LEU A 444 -2.27 -2.26 -26.67
N SER A 445 -1.64 -1.78 -27.76
CA SER A 445 -2.22 -0.72 -28.61
C SER A 445 -3.25 -1.25 -29.61
N LEU A 446 -3.55 -2.55 -29.59
CA LEU A 446 -4.52 -3.16 -30.47
C LEU A 446 -5.92 -2.58 -30.20
N GLY A 447 -6.49 -1.90 -31.20
CA GLY A 447 -7.75 -1.16 -31.09
C GLY A 447 -7.60 0.36 -31.02
N GLU A 448 -6.38 0.88 -31.07
CA GLU A 448 -6.08 2.31 -31.06
C GLU A 448 -6.86 3.06 -32.16
N GLY A 449 -7.51 4.16 -31.77
CA GLY A 449 -8.32 4.99 -32.65
C GLY A 449 -9.71 4.43 -32.98
N SER A 450 -10.08 3.27 -32.44
CA SER A 450 -11.45 2.73 -32.55
C SER A 450 -12.38 3.22 -31.45
N SER A 451 -13.67 3.02 -31.64
CA SER A 451 -14.77 3.28 -30.69
C SER A 451 -14.68 2.48 -29.40
N ARG A 452 -13.86 1.42 -29.37
CA ARG A 452 -13.60 0.62 -28.16
C ARG A 452 -12.30 1.00 -27.46
N ASP A 453 -11.50 1.89 -28.04
CA ASP A 453 -10.11 2.18 -27.67
C ASP A 453 -9.19 0.94 -27.67
N ASP A 454 -7.88 1.17 -27.50
CA ASP A 454 -6.89 0.12 -27.35
C ASP A 454 -6.99 -0.61 -26.01
N PHE A 455 -6.34 -1.78 -25.90
CA PHE A 455 -6.42 -2.57 -24.68
C PHE A 455 -5.84 -1.87 -23.44
N LEU A 456 -4.75 -1.11 -23.56
CA LEU A 456 -4.13 -0.42 -22.42
C LEU A 456 -5.06 0.65 -21.86
N ALA A 457 -5.64 1.48 -22.73
CA ALA A 457 -6.58 2.52 -22.33
C ALA A 457 -7.75 1.95 -21.51
N ARG A 458 -8.26 0.79 -21.93
CA ARG A 458 -9.41 0.12 -21.30
C ARG A 458 -9.09 -0.54 -19.97
N VAL A 459 -7.84 -0.87 -19.66
CA VAL A 459 -7.49 -1.56 -18.40
C VAL A 459 -8.00 -0.74 -17.21
N THR A 460 -8.78 -1.39 -16.36
CA THR A 460 -9.36 -0.80 -15.13
C THR A 460 -8.68 -1.33 -13.87
N GLN A 461 -8.10 -2.53 -13.93
CA GLN A 461 -7.49 -3.21 -12.79
C GLN A 461 -6.19 -3.89 -13.19
N VAL A 462 -5.15 -3.66 -12.39
CA VAL A 462 -3.86 -4.39 -12.45
C VAL A 462 -3.82 -5.36 -11.28
N VAL A 463 -3.74 -6.65 -11.57
CA VAL A 463 -3.85 -7.72 -10.58
C VAL A 463 -2.51 -8.41 -10.49
N VAL A 464 -1.97 -8.57 -9.28
CA VAL A 464 -0.66 -9.20 -9.09
C VAL A 464 -0.82 -10.51 -8.36
N LEU A 465 -0.14 -11.55 -8.83
CA LEU A 465 0.05 -12.81 -8.11
C LEU A 465 1.55 -12.95 -7.83
N GLY A 466 1.94 -12.66 -6.58
CA GLY A 466 3.34 -12.68 -6.16
C GLY A 466 3.55 -12.04 -4.79
N GLY A 467 4.72 -11.44 -4.60
CA GLY A 467 5.13 -10.81 -3.34
C GLY A 467 4.31 -9.58 -2.95
N THR A 468 4.81 -8.83 -1.98
CA THR A 468 4.15 -7.62 -1.48
C THR A 468 4.29 -6.44 -2.45
N PRO A 469 3.40 -5.42 -2.38
CA PRO A 469 3.43 -4.28 -3.30
C PRO A 469 4.76 -3.49 -3.28
N GLY A 470 5.49 -3.50 -2.16
CA GLY A 470 6.67 -2.66 -1.96
C GLY A 470 6.33 -1.16 -1.79
N PRO A 471 7.33 -0.31 -1.50
CA PRO A 471 7.11 1.11 -1.22
C PRO A 471 6.49 1.86 -2.40
N GLU A 472 6.75 1.42 -3.64
CA GLU A 472 6.24 2.04 -4.86
C GLU A 472 4.72 1.92 -4.98
N LEU A 473 4.17 0.75 -4.61
CA LEU A 473 2.77 0.43 -4.85
C LEU A 473 1.92 0.39 -3.57
N ARG A 474 2.53 0.42 -2.37
CA ARG A 474 1.78 0.23 -1.10
C ARG A 474 0.61 1.21 -0.92
N GLY A 475 0.77 2.47 -1.31
CA GLY A 475 -0.30 3.47 -1.21
C GLY A 475 -1.34 3.42 -2.35
N ALA A 476 -1.09 2.63 -3.39
CA ALA A 476 -1.99 2.44 -4.54
C ALA A 476 -2.65 1.05 -4.57
N ALA A 477 -2.06 0.07 -3.89
CA ALA A 477 -2.49 -1.31 -3.93
C ALA A 477 -3.47 -1.65 -2.80
N SER A 478 -4.48 -2.44 -3.14
CA SER A 478 -5.37 -3.12 -2.21
C SER A 478 -4.92 -4.57 -2.06
N LEU A 479 -4.52 -4.96 -0.84
CA LEU A 479 -4.20 -6.36 -0.53
C LEU A 479 -5.48 -7.21 -0.54
N ARG A 480 -5.35 -8.50 -0.86
CA ARG A 480 -6.44 -9.45 -0.67
C ARG A 480 -6.84 -9.59 0.81
N PRO A 481 -8.04 -10.13 1.10
CA PRO A 481 -8.39 -10.56 2.46
C PRO A 481 -7.37 -11.57 3.02
N VAL A 482 -7.31 -11.65 4.35
CA VAL A 482 -6.46 -12.60 5.06
C VAL A 482 -7.21 -13.92 5.24
N ALA A 483 -6.51 -15.04 5.11
CA ALA A 483 -7.08 -16.35 5.44
C ALA A 483 -7.22 -16.47 6.96
N PRO A 484 -8.38 -16.91 7.49
CA PRO A 484 -8.58 -17.03 8.93
C PRO A 484 -7.51 -17.87 9.60
N VAL A 485 -6.79 -17.27 10.54
CA VAL A 485 -5.75 -17.93 11.32
C VAL A 485 -6.39 -18.89 12.31
N THR A 486 -5.85 -20.12 12.35
CA THR A 486 -6.27 -21.17 13.28
C THR A 486 -5.28 -21.30 14.43
N LYS A 487 -5.79 -21.61 15.63
CA LYS A 487 -4.93 -21.90 16.79
C LYS A 487 -3.99 -23.07 16.46
N PRO A 488 -2.67 -22.93 16.64
CA PRO A 488 -1.75 -24.05 16.56
C PRO A 488 -2.10 -25.11 17.60
N ALA A 489 -1.93 -26.39 17.25
CA ALA A 489 -2.05 -27.49 18.21
C ALA A 489 -1.13 -27.25 19.42
N ASP A 490 -1.51 -27.72 20.61
CA ASP A 490 -0.79 -27.39 21.85
C ASP A 490 0.66 -27.90 21.88
N ASP A 491 0.97 -28.94 21.09
CA ASP A 491 2.28 -29.54 20.87
C ASP A 491 3.04 -28.96 19.66
N ALA A 492 2.37 -28.17 18.81
CA ALA A 492 3.03 -27.54 17.67
C ALA A 492 3.98 -26.40 18.12
N PRO A 493 5.12 -26.21 17.41
CA PRO A 493 5.98 -25.04 17.62
C PRO A 493 5.19 -23.73 17.47
N CYS A 494 5.46 -22.79 18.35
CA CYS A 494 4.84 -21.46 18.38
C CYS A 494 5.91 -20.52 18.92
N ASP A 495 6.69 -20.03 17.98
CA ASP A 495 7.90 -19.27 18.22
C ASP A 495 7.80 -17.97 17.44
N ASP A 496 8.44 -16.95 17.99
CA ASP A 496 8.71 -15.67 17.37
C ASP A 496 10.22 -15.53 17.15
N ALA A 497 10.63 -14.41 16.55
CA ALA A 497 12.03 -14.13 16.23
C ALA A 497 12.33 -12.64 16.40
N LEU A 498 13.62 -12.25 16.39
CA LEU A 498 14.00 -10.84 16.58
C LEU A 498 13.43 -9.94 15.46
N ASP A 499 13.34 -10.44 14.24
CA ASP A 499 12.76 -9.73 13.09
C ASP A 499 11.23 -9.85 13.01
N ARG A 500 10.60 -10.71 13.83
CA ARG A 500 9.14 -10.98 13.90
C ARG A 500 8.72 -11.29 15.36
N ALA A 501 8.67 -10.31 16.24
CA ALA A 501 8.53 -10.53 17.68
C ALA A 501 7.09 -10.29 18.20
N VAL A 502 6.67 -11.07 19.20
CA VAL A 502 5.41 -10.85 19.93
C VAL A 502 5.70 -10.33 21.33
N PHE A 503 4.97 -9.29 21.72
CA PHE A 503 5.05 -8.64 23.02
C PHE A 503 3.68 -8.58 23.68
N ARG A 504 3.70 -8.36 25.00
CA ARG A 504 2.51 -8.14 25.82
C ARG A 504 2.70 -6.99 26.78
N SER A 505 1.63 -6.24 26.99
CA SER A 505 1.52 -5.23 28.04
C SER A 505 0.23 -5.47 28.83
N PRO A 506 0.25 -5.45 30.16
CA PRO A 506 1.42 -5.28 31.05
C PRO A 506 2.40 -6.48 30.99
N TYR A 507 3.61 -6.32 31.56
CA TYR A 507 4.62 -7.41 31.53
C TYR A 507 4.17 -8.70 32.23
N ARG A 508 3.23 -8.58 33.19
CA ARG A 508 2.55 -9.68 33.88
C ARG A 508 1.04 -9.45 33.86
N PRO A 509 0.34 -9.88 32.80
CA PRO A 509 -1.09 -9.62 32.65
C PRO A 509 -1.93 -10.39 33.67
N PHE A 510 -3.00 -9.76 34.13
CA PHE A 510 -4.01 -10.34 35.02
C PHE A 510 -5.40 -9.73 34.71
N PRO A 511 -6.52 -10.38 35.11
CA PRO A 511 -7.88 -9.94 34.71
C PRO A 511 -8.33 -8.54 35.13
N GLY A 512 -7.59 -7.86 36.02
CA GLY A 512 -7.99 -6.55 36.55
C GLY A 512 -7.47 -5.35 35.75
N GLN A 513 -6.86 -5.58 34.59
CA GLN A 513 -6.45 -4.53 33.66
C GLN A 513 -6.46 -5.07 32.21
N PRO A 514 -6.55 -4.19 31.20
CA PRO A 514 -6.49 -4.60 29.80
C PRO A 514 -5.18 -5.31 29.44
N LEU A 515 -5.28 -6.35 28.62
CA LEU A 515 -4.15 -7.02 27.97
C LEU A 515 -3.98 -6.43 26.57
N ARG A 516 -2.81 -5.87 26.29
CA ARG A 516 -2.37 -5.52 24.93
C ARG A 516 -1.39 -6.56 24.43
N VAL A 517 -1.65 -7.10 23.25
CA VAL A 517 -0.70 -7.93 22.51
C VAL A 517 -0.21 -7.13 21.33
N ILE A 518 1.10 -7.03 21.17
CA ILE A 518 1.76 -6.24 20.12
C ILE A 518 2.66 -7.19 19.34
N VAL A 519 2.67 -7.07 18.02
CA VAL A 519 3.56 -7.84 17.14
C VAL A 519 4.28 -6.87 16.22
N THR A 520 5.57 -7.07 16.02
CA THR A 520 6.38 -6.23 15.12
C THR A 520 7.12 -7.07 14.11
N ALA A 521 7.29 -6.57 12.88
CA ALA A 521 8.04 -7.25 11.81
C ALA A 521 8.96 -6.28 11.05
N SER A 522 10.20 -6.70 10.77
CA SER A 522 11.15 -5.87 10.01
C SER A 522 10.75 -5.69 8.54
N ASP A 523 10.25 -6.75 7.88
CA ASP A 523 9.76 -6.69 6.50
C ASP A 523 8.23 -6.80 6.41
N ASP A 524 7.68 -6.37 5.28
CA ASP A 524 6.23 -6.47 4.97
C ASP A 524 5.84 -7.97 4.85
N PRO A 525 5.04 -8.53 5.78
CA PRO A 525 4.66 -9.93 5.73
C PRO A 525 3.50 -10.23 4.77
N GLY A 526 3.05 -9.22 4.01
CA GLY A 526 1.89 -9.28 3.13
C GLY A 526 0.58 -9.33 3.91
N PRO A 527 -0.48 -9.95 3.35
CA PRO A 527 -1.73 -10.14 4.07
C PRO A 527 -1.50 -10.96 5.33
N VAL A 528 -1.79 -10.39 6.50
CA VAL A 528 -1.73 -11.05 7.82
C VAL A 528 -2.78 -10.51 8.76
N GLU A 529 -3.19 -11.32 9.74
CA GLU A 529 -4.03 -10.89 10.86
C GLU A 529 -3.38 -11.31 12.18
N LEU A 530 -3.61 -10.50 13.22
CA LEU A 530 -3.29 -10.84 14.60
C LEU A 530 -4.48 -11.57 15.23
N ALA A 531 -4.36 -12.88 15.43
CA ALA A 531 -5.36 -13.71 16.08
C ALA A 531 -4.95 -14.05 17.51
N LEU A 532 -5.88 -13.83 18.46
CA LEU A 532 -5.70 -14.15 19.87
C LEU A 532 -6.62 -15.32 20.26
N PHE A 533 -6.05 -16.31 20.95
CA PHE A 533 -6.80 -17.45 21.48
C PHE A 533 -6.70 -17.47 23.00
N ASP A 534 -7.85 -17.55 23.65
CA ASP A 534 -7.97 -17.56 25.10
C ASP A 534 -7.57 -18.93 25.71
N PRO A 535 -7.58 -19.08 27.05
CA PRO A 535 -7.23 -20.33 27.71
C PRO A 535 -8.14 -21.53 27.42
N ARG A 536 -9.32 -21.32 26.82
CA ARG A 536 -10.20 -22.38 26.32
C ARG A 536 -9.89 -22.75 24.87
N GLY A 537 -9.00 -22.01 24.22
CA GLY A 537 -8.70 -22.12 22.80
C GLY A 537 -9.72 -21.40 21.91
N GLU A 538 -10.60 -20.58 22.50
CA GLU A 538 -11.58 -19.78 21.76
C GLU A 538 -10.89 -18.55 21.18
N ARG A 539 -11.19 -18.22 19.92
CA ARG A 539 -10.72 -16.98 19.28
C ARG A 539 -11.38 -15.79 19.96
N VAL A 540 -10.59 -14.76 20.27
CA VAL A 540 -11.06 -13.52 20.87
C VAL A 540 -11.22 -12.45 19.80
N GLU A 541 -12.42 -11.89 19.72
CA GLU A 541 -12.71 -10.74 18.87
C GLU A 541 -12.15 -9.47 19.53
N ALA A 542 -11.09 -8.92 18.93
CA ALA A 542 -10.46 -7.68 19.35
C ALA A 542 -10.17 -6.83 18.12
N ALA A 543 -10.32 -5.51 18.24
CA ALA A 543 -9.91 -4.59 17.18
C ALA A 543 -8.38 -4.65 17.05
N VAL A 544 -7.90 -4.97 15.84
CA VAL A 544 -6.49 -4.96 15.51
C VAL A 544 -6.15 -3.62 14.87
N HIS A 545 -5.13 -2.97 15.39
CA HIS A 545 -4.57 -1.72 14.88
C HIS A 545 -3.23 -2.01 14.20
N GLU A 546 -3.01 -1.47 13.00
CA GLU A 546 -1.79 -1.64 12.21
C GLU A 546 -1.04 -0.30 12.07
N THR A 547 0.25 -0.29 12.35
CA THR A 547 1.17 0.81 12.01
C THR A 547 1.81 0.55 10.63
N GLY A 548 2.29 1.60 9.98
CA GLY A 548 3.03 1.48 8.71
C GLY A 548 4.37 0.77 8.89
N GLY A 549 5.23 0.83 7.87
CA GLY A 549 6.57 0.28 7.97
C GLY A 549 7.51 0.69 6.83
N PRO A 550 8.76 0.18 6.87
CA PRO A 550 9.37 -0.64 7.93
C PRO A 550 9.80 0.16 9.19
N PRO A 551 9.80 -0.46 10.40
CA PRO A 551 9.25 -1.77 10.70
C PRO A 551 7.72 -1.72 10.78
N TRP A 552 7.07 -2.86 10.55
CA TRP A 552 5.62 -3.03 10.60
C TRP A 552 5.16 -3.42 12.00
N GLY A 553 3.96 -3.01 12.39
CA GLY A 553 3.42 -3.28 13.71
C GLY A 553 1.92 -3.55 13.73
N TRP A 554 1.50 -4.49 14.57
CA TRP A 554 0.10 -4.82 14.84
C TRP A 554 -0.12 -4.86 16.34
N TRP A 555 -1.25 -4.37 16.83
CA TRP A 555 -1.62 -4.57 18.22
C TRP A 555 -3.12 -4.69 18.43
N ALA A 556 -3.50 -5.41 19.48
CA ALA A 556 -4.88 -5.61 19.88
C ALA A 556 -5.00 -5.50 21.40
N GLU A 557 -6.12 -4.94 21.87
CA GLU A 557 -6.45 -4.86 23.29
C GLU A 557 -7.61 -5.78 23.65
N VAL A 558 -7.45 -6.52 24.75
CA VAL A 558 -8.48 -7.32 25.40
C VAL A 558 -8.77 -6.68 26.76
N PRO A 559 -9.89 -5.96 26.94
CA PRO A 559 -10.18 -5.20 28.16
C PRO A 559 -10.22 -6.04 29.44
N GLU A 560 -10.77 -7.26 29.36
CA GLU A 560 -10.93 -8.16 30.51
C GLU A 560 -10.35 -9.55 30.17
N PRO A 561 -9.03 -9.75 30.28
CA PRO A 561 -8.40 -11.01 29.90
C PRO A 561 -8.69 -12.12 30.92
N ARG A 562 -9.09 -13.30 30.45
CA ARG A 562 -9.21 -14.51 31.28
C ARG A 562 -7.84 -14.96 31.79
N ALA A 563 -7.75 -15.36 33.06
CA ALA A 563 -6.56 -16.01 33.59
C ALA A 563 -6.32 -17.39 32.96
N GLY A 564 -5.08 -17.69 32.59
CA GLY A 564 -4.68 -18.94 31.95
C GLY A 564 -3.65 -18.73 30.83
N ARG A 565 -3.43 -19.78 30.03
CA ARG A 565 -2.47 -19.77 28.91
C ARG A 565 -3.14 -19.22 27.65
N TRP A 566 -2.61 -18.16 27.09
CA TRP A 566 -3.05 -17.55 25.83
C TRP A 566 -2.14 -17.98 24.68
N THR A 567 -2.64 -17.85 23.45
CA THR A 567 -1.82 -17.99 22.24
C THR A 567 -2.10 -16.80 21.33
N ALA A 568 -1.06 -16.07 20.97
CA ALA A 568 -1.11 -15.00 19.98
C ALA A 568 -0.42 -15.48 18.70
N VAL A 569 -1.04 -15.22 17.55
CA VAL A 569 -0.52 -15.61 16.24
C VAL A 569 -0.70 -14.45 15.27
N LEU A 570 0.39 -14.00 14.67
CA LEU A 570 0.35 -13.20 13.45
C LEU A 570 0.51 -14.14 12.27
N GLY A 571 -0.43 -14.14 11.33
CA GLY A 571 -0.36 -15.09 10.22
C GLY A 571 -1.46 -14.92 9.19
N ASP A 572 -1.50 -15.88 8.27
CA ASP A 572 -2.40 -15.95 7.12
C ASP A 572 -2.75 -17.40 6.85
N GLY A 573 -3.92 -17.83 7.34
CA GLY A 573 -4.33 -19.23 7.35
C GLY A 573 -3.38 -20.09 8.19
N SER A 574 -2.74 -21.07 7.56
CA SER A 574 -1.75 -21.95 8.21
C SER A 574 -0.34 -21.35 8.26
N ARG A 575 -0.06 -20.29 7.48
CA ARG A 575 1.22 -19.60 7.48
C ARG A 575 1.32 -18.76 8.74
N ARG A 576 2.32 -19.06 9.58
CA ARG A 576 2.58 -18.34 10.83
C ARG A 576 3.79 -17.44 10.62
N VAL A 577 3.62 -16.15 10.82
CA VAL A 577 4.69 -15.14 10.75
C VAL A 577 5.35 -14.98 12.12
N ALA A 578 4.54 -14.87 13.18
CA ALA A 578 5.02 -14.85 14.56
C ALA A 578 4.00 -15.54 15.47
N CYS A 579 4.46 -16.20 16.52
CA CYS A 579 3.58 -16.92 17.45
C CYS A 579 4.17 -16.93 18.85
N GLU A 580 3.37 -16.57 19.86
CA GLU A 580 3.79 -16.68 21.27
C GLU A 580 2.67 -17.29 22.12
N ARG A 581 3.07 -18.12 23.10
CA ARG A 581 2.19 -18.59 24.16
C ARG A 581 2.61 -17.99 25.50
N PHE A 582 1.76 -17.14 26.07
CA PHE A 582 2.01 -16.48 27.36
C PHE A 582 0.93 -16.79 28.39
N THR A 583 1.16 -16.42 29.65
CA THR A 583 0.21 -16.68 30.75
C THR A 583 -0.32 -15.38 31.33
N VAL A 584 -1.65 -15.30 31.47
CA VAL A 584 -2.35 -14.29 32.27
C VAL A 584 -2.54 -14.88 33.67
N VAL A 585 -1.91 -14.27 34.68
CA VAL A 585 -1.95 -14.75 36.07
C VAL A 585 -3.29 -14.40 36.73
N ARG A 586 -3.66 -15.13 37.79
CA ARG A 586 -4.99 -14.98 38.42
C ARG A 586 -5.17 -13.69 39.22
N TYR A 587 -4.09 -13.18 39.80
CA TYR A 587 -4.09 -12.05 40.72
C TYR A 587 -3.01 -11.06 40.31
N ALA A 588 -3.20 -9.80 40.68
CA ALA A 588 -2.17 -8.78 40.54
C ALA A 588 -0.88 -9.28 41.23
N PRO A 589 0.28 -9.25 40.55
CA PRO A 589 1.54 -9.59 41.18
C PRO A 589 1.87 -8.57 42.27
N GLU A 590 2.41 -9.04 43.40
CA GLU A 590 2.91 -8.14 44.44
C GLU A 590 4.15 -7.39 43.93
N HIS A 591 4.20 -6.08 44.18
CA HIS A 591 5.37 -5.25 43.88
C HIS A 591 6.41 -5.40 44.98
N GLU A 592 7.63 -5.75 44.61
CA GLU A 592 8.73 -5.77 45.56
C GLU A 592 9.06 -4.33 46.02
N PRO A 593 9.17 -4.07 47.33
CA PRO A 593 9.52 -2.75 47.82
C PRO A 593 10.95 -2.39 47.37
N ARG A 594 11.09 -1.18 46.82
CA ARG A 594 12.36 -0.64 46.38
C ARG A 594 13.29 -0.38 47.57
N ARG A 595 14.58 -0.70 47.42
CA ARG A 595 15.62 -0.32 48.40
C ARG A 595 16.17 1.07 48.07
N ALA A 596 16.42 1.88 49.10
CA ALA A 596 17.11 3.16 48.95
C ALA A 596 18.52 2.96 48.35
N GLU A 597 18.99 3.94 47.58
CA GLU A 597 20.33 3.98 46.96
C GLU A 597 20.60 2.81 45.98
N THR A 598 19.62 2.49 45.14
CA THR A 598 19.75 1.50 44.06
C THR A 598 19.63 2.14 42.68
N PRO A 599 20.14 1.50 41.61
CA PRO A 599 19.91 1.90 40.21
C PRO A 599 18.45 2.27 39.93
N ALA A 600 18.18 3.30 39.12
CA ALA A 600 16.82 3.68 38.72
C ALA A 600 16.01 2.43 38.27
N TRP A 601 16.63 1.60 37.43
CA TRP A 601 16.23 0.20 37.22
C TRP A 601 17.44 -0.65 36.82
N VAL A 602 17.34 -1.96 37.02
CA VAL A 602 18.33 -2.93 36.54
C VAL A 602 17.86 -3.49 35.19
N PRO A 603 18.68 -3.45 34.12
CA PRO A 603 18.27 -3.95 32.82
C PRO A 603 17.98 -5.47 32.82
N SER A 604 16.85 -5.85 32.24
CA SER A 604 16.47 -7.25 31.99
C SER A 604 16.33 -7.58 30.51
N TRP A 605 16.08 -6.57 29.67
CA TRP A 605 16.04 -6.68 28.20
C TRP A 605 17.28 -6.02 27.58
N ARG A 606 17.44 -6.19 26.27
CA ARG A 606 18.54 -5.62 25.46
C ARG A 606 17.95 -4.84 24.30
N TRP A 607 18.71 -3.86 23.81
CA TRP A 607 18.45 -3.23 22.52
C TRP A 607 18.94 -4.18 21.43
N GLU A 608 17.99 -4.85 20.79
CA GLU A 608 18.14 -5.81 19.70
C GLU A 608 17.09 -5.44 18.63
N GLU A 609 17.04 -6.15 17.49
CA GLU A 609 16.15 -5.80 16.38
C GLU A 609 14.66 -5.72 16.80
N ASP A 610 14.18 -6.63 17.64
CA ASP A 610 12.80 -6.70 18.14
C ASP A 610 12.39 -5.47 18.96
N THR A 611 13.26 -5.05 19.87
CA THR A 611 13.02 -3.93 20.79
C THR A 611 13.21 -2.58 20.12
N GLU A 612 14.07 -2.48 19.11
CA GLU A 612 14.11 -1.33 18.20
C GLU A 612 12.84 -1.24 17.34
N ASN A 613 12.34 -2.38 16.85
CA ASN A 613 11.08 -2.45 16.11
C ASN A 613 9.87 -2.05 16.97
N LEU A 614 9.84 -2.52 18.22
CA LEU A 614 8.82 -2.13 19.20
C LEU A 614 8.93 -0.65 19.58
N PHE A 615 10.14 -0.08 19.69
CA PHE A 615 10.32 1.35 19.94
C PHE A 615 9.78 2.20 18.79
N ALA A 616 10.07 1.81 17.54
CA ALA A 616 9.51 2.48 16.37
C ALA A 616 7.98 2.40 16.35
N THR A 617 7.42 1.20 16.57
CA THR A 617 5.96 0.99 16.64
C THR A 617 5.31 1.83 17.75
N PHE A 618 5.97 1.93 18.91
CA PHE A 618 5.53 2.78 20.01
C PHE A 618 5.49 4.26 19.61
N VAL A 619 6.57 4.78 19.02
CA VAL A 619 6.64 6.20 18.59
C VAL A 619 5.57 6.49 17.53
N GLU A 620 5.41 5.61 16.55
CA GLU A 620 4.41 5.79 15.49
C GLU A 620 2.98 5.79 16.03
N GLN A 621 2.64 4.81 16.88
CA GLN A 621 1.30 4.76 17.47
C GLN A 621 1.04 5.94 18.42
N LEU A 622 2.06 6.41 19.14
CA LEU A 622 1.94 7.56 20.05
C LEU A 622 1.52 8.83 19.30
N PHE A 623 2.11 9.08 18.14
CA PHE A 623 1.88 10.27 17.31
C PHE A 623 0.90 10.06 16.15
N ARG A 624 0.15 8.96 16.16
CA ARG A 624 -0.78 8.60 15.09
C ARG A 624 -1.94 9.60 15.01
N GLU A 625 -2.14 10.18 13.84
CA GLU A 625 -3.23 11.12 13.51
C GLU A 625 -3.52 11.10 12.01
N PRO A 626 -4.71 11.58 11.57
CA PRO A 626 -5.02 11.81 10.16
C PRO A 626 -3.96 12.63 9.42
N THR A 627 -3.95 12.50 8.09
CA THR A 627 -2.85 12.96 7.23
C THR A 627 -2.92 14.46 6.91
N ASP A 628 -4.09 15.08 7.04
CA ASP A 628 -4.41 16.45 6.66
C ASP A 628 -4.16 17.50 7.77
N GLU A 629 -3.92 17.09 9.02
CA GLU A 629 -3.83 18.01 10.16
C GLU A 629 -2.41 18.11 10.75
N GLU A 630 -1.87 19.34 10.85
CA GLU A 630 -0.80 19.65 11.79
C GLU A 630 -1.38 19.69 13.20
N VAL A 631 -1.29 18.56 13.88
CA VAL A 631 -1.80 18.41 15.26
C VAL A 631 -0.75 18.88 16.25
N THR A 632 -1.21 19.64 17.26
CA THR A 632 -0.40 20.08 18.40
C THR A 632 -1.11 19.69 19.69
N TRP A 633 -0.37 19.10 20.63
CA TRP A 633 -0.82 18.73 21.96
C TRP A 633 -0.23 19.66 23.01
N SER A 634 -0.89 19.75 24.15
CA SER A 634 -0.50 20.67 25.23
C SER A 634 0.85 20.27 25.82
N ASN A 635 1.11 18.97 25.93
CA ASN A 635 2.40 18.40 26.35
C ASN A 635 2.51 16.90 26.02
N LEU A 636 3.70 16.33 26.22
CA LEU A 636 3.94 14.89 26.02
C LEU A 636 3.10 14.01 26.97
N GLN A 637 2.80 14.48 28.17
CA GLN A 637 2.04 13.71 29.16
C GLN A 637 0.60 13.40 28.70
N GLU A 638 -0.01 14.31 27.93
CA GLU A 638 -1.32 14.11 27.30
C GLU A 638 -1.35 12.84 26.42
N LEU A 639 -0.28 12.64 25.64
CA LEU A 639 -0.13 11.48 24.76
C LEU A 639 0.13 10.19 25.54
N LEU A 640 0.99 10.25 26.56
CA LEU A 640 1.37 9.07 27.34
C LEU A 640 0.22 8.54 28.23
N ARG A 641 -0.68 9.41 28.68
CA ARG A 641 -1.86 9.02 29.48
C ARG A 641 -2.98 8.40 28.66
N ASP A 642 -2.95 8.55 27.33
CA ASP A 642 -3.99 7.99 26.47
C ASP A 642 -3.70 6.51 26.16
N PRO A 643 -4.49 5.55 26.71
CA PRO A 643 -4.28 4.13 26.46
C PRO A 643 -4.49 3.72 24.99
N ALA A 644 -5.17 4.54 24.18
CA ALA A 644 -5.32 4.28 22.75
C ALA A 644 -4.04 4.62 21.94
N ARG A 645 -3.13 5.41 22.52
CA ARG A 645 -1.86 5.84 21.89
C ARG A 645 -0.67 5.12 22.49
N ASN A 646 -0.65 4.98 23.81
CA ASN A 646 0.44 4.37 24.53
C ASN A 646 0.24 2.85 24.63
N ILE A 647 0.81 2.11 23.67
CA ILE A 647 0.77 0.63 23.67
C ILE A 647 1.43 -0.01 24.91
N LEU A 648 2.23 0.76 25.65
CA LEU A 648 2.84 0.38 26.93
C LEU A 648 2.17 1.07 28.14
N HIS A 649 0.92 1.51 27.99
CA HIS A 649 0.16 2.12 29.08
C HIS A 649 0.01 1.15 30.25
N ASP A 650 0.35 1.61 31.45
CA ASP A 650 0.42 0.89 32.72
C ASP A 650 1.19 -0.45 32.64
N HIS A 651 2.19 -0.52 31.76
CA HIS A 651 2.96 -1.73 31.54
C HIS A 651 3.59 -2.30 32.83
N ARG A 652 4.02 -1.42 33.74
CA ARG A 652 4.65 -1.76 35.03
C ARG A 652 3.64 -2.02 36.14
N MET A 653 2.35 -1.70 35.91
CA MET A 653 1.24 -1.87 36.85
C MET A 653 1.40 -1.00 38.10
N LEU A 654 1.87 0.23 37.93
CA LEU A 654 2.13 1.19 39.02
C LEU A 654 1.27 2.45 38.90
N GLU A 655 0.28 2.43 38.00
CA GLU A 655 -0.45 3.62 37.54
C GLU A 655 0.52 4.69 37.01
N GLU A 656 1.64 4.25 36.44
CA GLU A 656 2.78 5.13 36.24
C GLU A 656 2.47 6.30 35.30
N ASP A 657 1.71 6.07 34.24
CA ASP A 657 1.41 7.09 33.23
C ASP A 657 0.51 8.19 33.78
N GLY A 658 -0.31 7.87 34.80
CA GLY A 658 -1.07 8.88 35.53
C GLY A 658 -0.19 9.75 36.44
N ARG A 659 0.91 9.19 36.95
CA ARG A 659 1.74 9.79 38.00
C ARG A 659 2.91 10.63 37.47
N LEU A 660 3.37 10.35 36.25
CA LEU A 660 4.46 11.09 35.62
C LEU A 660 4.05 12.50 35.18
N ASP A 661 5.06 13.37 35.13
CA ASP A 661 4.98 14.74 34.62
C ASP A 661 6.17 15.03 33.70
N LEU A 662 5.97 14.80 32.40
CA LEU A 662 7.00 14.90 31.37
C LEU A 662 6.74 16.11 30.45
N GLU A 663 7.53 17.16 30.65
CA GLU A 663 7.51 18.41 29.86
C GLU A 663 8.86 18.63 29.14
N PRO A 664 9.12 17.91 28.02
CA PRO A 664 10.34 18.10 27.24
C PRO A 664 10.29 19.37 26.37
N ASP A 665 11.45 19.97 26.09
CA ASP A 665 11.64 20.80 24.90
C ASP A 665 12.08 19.94 23.69
N CYS A 666 12.37 20.57 22.53
CA CYS A 666 12.79 19.82 21.33
C CYS A 666 14.01 18.93 21.57
N ALA A 667 14.98 19.38 22.38
CA ALA A 667 16.19 18.62 22.65
C ALA A 667 15.94 17.46 23.63
N ASP A 668 15.04 17.65 24.58
CA ASP A 668 14.66 16.64 25.58
C ASP A 668 13.77 15.54 25.00
N LEU A 669 12.86 15.87 24.08
CA LEU A 669 11.84 14.97 23.54
C LEU A 669 12.39 13.58 23.10
N PRO A 670 13.41 13.49 22.23
CA PRO A 670 13.96 12.19 21.84
C PRO A 670 14.46 11.38 23.04
N TYR A 671 15.16 12.02 23.99
CA TYR A 671 15.67 11.34 25.18
C TYR A 671 14.55 10.90 26.12
N PHE A 672 13.49 11.70 26.26
CA PHE A 672 12.33 11.39 27.10
C PHE A 672 11.60 10.17 26.56
N LEU A 673 11.34 10.12 25.25
CA LEU A 673 10.73 8.96 24.59
C LEU A 673 11.59 7.70 24.78
N ARG A 674 12.89 7.80 24.52
CA ARG A 674 13.83 6.66 24.64
C ARG A 674 13.95 6.17 26.08
N ALA A 675 14.10 7.08 27.05
CA ALA A 675 14.22 6.74 28.46
C ALA A 675 12.92 6.17 29.04
N TYR A 676 11.76 6.74 28.69
CA TYR A 676 10.44 6.23 29.07
C TYR A 676 10.25 4.80 28.57
N PHE A 677 10.50 4.56 27.29
CA PHE A 677 10.40 3.22 26.69
C PHE A 677 11.39 2.24 27.33
N ALA A 678 12.64 2.66 27.51
CA ALA A 678 13.68 1.84 28.14
C ALA A 678 13.30 1.46 29.58
N TRP A 679 12.73 2.38 30.35
CA TRP A 679 12.28 2.10 31.71
C TRP A 679 11.12 1.12 31.75
N LYS A 680 10.13 1.29 30.85
CA LYS A 680 8.97 0.39 30.74
C LYS A 680 9.41 -1.06 30.53
N LEU A 681 10.31 -1.31 29.58
CA LEU A 681 10.81 -2.66 29.26
C LEU A 681 12.03 -3.09 30.10
N ARG A 682 12.58 -2.22 30.93
CA ARG A 682 13.89 -2.39 31.61
C ARG A 682 15.02 -2.71 30.62
N LEU A 683 15.15 -1.89 29.59
CA LEU A 683 16.29 -1.83 28.67
C LEU A 683 17.42 -0.97 29.27
N PRO A 684 18.69 -1.19 28.90
CA PRO A 684 19.76 -0.31 29.33
C PRO A 684 19.63 1.09 28.71
N MET A 685 20.01 2.12 29.47
CA MET A 685 19.97 3.52 29.02
C MET A 685 21.27 4.22 29.44
N ALA A 686 21.84 4.96 28.48
CA ALA A 686 23.02 5.79 28.69
C ALA A 686 22.83 7.14 27.97
N TRP A 687 23.41 8.20 28.54
CA TRP A 687 23.45 9.52 27.91
C TRP A 687 24.71 10.28 28.35
N ARG A 688 25.21 11.15 27.49
CA ARG A 688 26.41 11.94 27.78
C ARG A 688 26.07 13.38 28.08
N GLN A 689 26.88 13.98 28.94
CA GLN A 689 26.89 15.43 29.09
C GLN A 689 27.81 16.02 28.03
N CYS A 690 27.27 16.92 27.22
CA CYS A 690 27.98 17.54 26.12
C CYS A 690 28.23 19.02 26.37
N ARG A 691 29.32 19.54 25.82
CA ARG A 691 29.57 20.98 25.77
C ARG A 691 28.84 21.55 24.57
N ARG A 692 28.28 22.75 24.72
CA ARG A 692 27.74 23.51 23.59
C ARG A 692 28.86 23.81 22.59
N GLY A 693 28.57 23.61 21.31
CA GLY A 693 29.44 24.04 20.21
C GLY A 693 29.48 25.56 20.10
N ARG A 694 30.49 26.07 19.40
CA ARG A 694 30.60 27.47 18.95
C ARG A 694 31.42 27.49 17.66
N ALA A 695 31.35 28.56 16.88
CA ALA A 695 32.09 28.68 15.62
C ALA A 695 33.57 28.22 15.74
N GLY A 696 33.97 27.25 14.92
CA GLY A 696 35.30 26.63 14.89
C GLY A 696 35.60 25.67 16.06
N ARG A 697 34.61 25.35 16.91
CA ARG A 697 34.71 24.38 18.00
C ARG A 697 33.39 23.59 18.12
N PRO A 698 33.32 22.40 17.50
CA PRO A 698 32.09 21.62 17.48
C PRO A 698 31.71 21.10 18.88
N PRO A 699 30.43 20.71 19.08
CA PRO A 699 29.99 20.04 20.31
C PRO A 699 30.83 18.79 20.60
N GLN A 700 31.23 18.63 21.87
CA GLN A 700 32.00 17.48 22.34
C GLN A 700 31.39 16.96 23.64
N CYS A 701 31.26 15.64 23.75
CA CYS A 701 30.71 15.00 24.94
C CYS A 701 31.80 14.41 25.83
N GLY A 702 31.50 14.27 27.12
CA GLY A 702 32.43 13.66 28.07
C GLY A 702 32.64 12.17 27.82
N ASP A 703 33.80 11.65 28.23
CA ASP A 703 34.21 10.27 27.95
C ASP A 703 33.38 9.21 28.70
N THR A 704 32.82 9.55 29.85
CA THR A 704 32.00 8.64 30.67
C THR A 704 30.52 9.01 30.55
N PRO A 705 29.65 8.09 30.06
CA PRO A 705 28.22 8.34 30.02
C PRO A 705 27.60 8.24 31.42
N ASN A 706 26.53 9.01 31.65
CA ASN A 706 25.57 8.75 32.72
C ASN A 706 24.69 7.58 32.30
N THR A 707 24.16 6.82 33.26
CA THR A 707 23.37 5.62 32.96
C THR A 707 22.23 5.41 33.95
N ASN A 708 21.28 4.55 33.58
CA ASN A 708 20.23 4.09 34.50
C ASN A 708 20.74 3.30 35.72
N LEU A 709 22.03 2.94 35.73
CA LEU A 709 22.69 2.26 36.84
C LEU A 709 23.14 3.20 37.96
N MET A 710 23.07 4.52 37.73
CA MET A 710 23.37 5.50 38.77
C MET A 710 22.41 5.33 39.96
N PRO A 711 22.91 5.31 41.21
CA PRO A 711 22.07 5.19 42.40
C PRO A 711 21.09 6.36 42.53
N VAL A 712 19.82 6.05 42.78
CA VAL A 712 18.76 7.03 42.99
C VAL A 712 18.17 6.87 44.39
N THR A 713 17.95 8.00 45.07
CA THR A 713 17.25 8.03 46.35
C THR A 713 15.77 8.32 46.10
N ALA A 714 14.97 7.27 45.97
CA ALA A 714 13.54 7.35 45.71
C ALA A 714 12.74 6.32 46.51
N SER A 715 11.48 6.64 46.79
CA SER A 715 10.56 5.82 47.58
C SER A 715 9.95 4.64 46.80
N ASP A 716 9.85 4.77 45.48
CA ASP A 716 9.33 3.74 44.58
C ASP A 716 9.95 3.86 43.17
N ASP A 717 9.59 2.96 42.27
CA ASP A 717 10.14 2.88 40.91
C ASP A 717 9.72 4.05 40.00
N VAL A 718 8.55 4.66 40.22
CA VAL A 718 8.08 5.83 39.44
C VAL A 718 8.88 7.06 39.85
N ALA A 719 9.01 7.32 41.16
CA ALA A 719 9.82 8.41 41.69
C ALA A 719 11.31 8.26 41.31
N ALA A 720 11.81 7.01 41.20
CA ALA A 720 13.17 6.76 40.75
C ALA A 720 13.38 7.14 39.28
N PHE A 721 12.39 6.84 38.42
CA PHE A 721 12.41 7.25 37.03
C PHE A 721 12.32 8.77 36.88
N GLU A 722 11.45 9.45 37.63
CA GLU A 722 11.34 10.91 37.63
C GLU A 722 12.66 11.60 38.01
N ASP A 723 13.37 11.08 39.02
CA ASP A 723 14.67 11.64 39.41
C ASP A 723 15.73 11.44 38.32
N LEU A 724 15.72 10.29 37.63
CA LEU A 724 16.57 10.04 36.48
C LEU A 724 16.25 11.01 35.33
N ILE A 725 14.98 11.20 34.98
CA ILE A 725 14.55 12.13 33.93
C ILE A 725 14.94 13.57 34.27
N ARG A 726 14.76 13.99 35.52
CA ARG A 726 15.18 15.32 35.98
C ARG A 726 16.69 15.51 35.89
N THR A 727 17.46 14.45 36.09
CA THR A 727 18.92 14.46 35.89
C THR A 727 19.28 14.47 34.41
N LEU A 728 18.58 13.70 33.58
CA LEU A 728 18.75 13.70 32.14
C LEU A 728 18.53 15.10 31.56
N LYS A 729 17.38 15.73 31.87
CA LYS A 729 17.02 17.09 31.41
C LYS A 729 18.07 18.15 31.76
N ARG A 730 18.80 17.98 32.87
CA ARG A 730 19.90 18.89 33.25
C ARG A 730 21.20 18.66 32.47
N ASN A 731 21.37 17.49 31.87
CA ASN A 731 22.61 17.05 31.23
C ASN A 731 22.57 17.17 29.71
N VAL A 732 21.38 17.09 29.10
CA VAL A 732 21.18 17.15 27.66
C VAL A 732 20.73 18.54 27.22
N HIS A 733 21.03 18.88 25.97
CA HIS A 733 20.55 20.09 25.30
C HIS A 733 20.71 19.90 23.80
N SER A 734 20.27 20.85 22.99
CA SER A 734 20.28 20.71 21.52
C SER A 734 21.63 20.36 20.89
N SER A 735 22.79 20.70 21.49
CA SER A 735 24.08 20.26 20.96
C SER A 735 24.41 18.78 21.23
N SER A 736 23.72 18.09 22.13
CA SER A 736 23.94 16.67 22.43
C SER A 736 23.65 15.78 21.22
N ASN A 737 22.69 16.18 20.38
CA ASN A 737 22.33 15.49 19.14
C ASN A 737 23.07 16.03 17.90
N ARG A 738 23.92 17.05 18.04
CA ARG A 738 24.60 17.75 16.92
C ARG A 738 26.12 17.59 16.92
N THR A 739 26.62 16.59 17.63
CA THR A 739 28.03 16.21 17.63
C THR A 739 28.50 15.84 16.22
N LEU A 740 29.82 15.88 16.02
CA LEU A 740 30.41 15.56 14.72
C LEU A 740 30.04 14.15 14.26
N PRO A 741 29.78 13.93 12.96
CA PRO A 741 29.41 12.62 12.42
C PRO A 741 30.40 11.50 12.78
N GLY A 742 31.70 11.80 12.73
CA GLY A 742 32.75 10.79 12.98
C GLY A 742 33.04 10.51 14.45
N ASP A 743 32.39 11.20 15.40
CA ASP A 743 32.70 11.07 16.83
C ASP A 743 31.99 9.84 17.44
N ASP A 744 32.77 8.94 18.03
CA ASP A 744 32.28 7.74 18.73
C ASP A 744 31.68 8.08 20.11
N MET A 745 32.06 9.23 20.68
CA MET A 745 31.66 9.64 22.04
C MET A 745 30.33 10.38 22.01
N THR A 746 29.33 9.80 21.37
CA THR A 746 28.05 10.44 21.04
C THR A 746 26.88 9.53 21.40
N ASP A 747 25.73 10.09 21.77
CA ASP A 747 24.53 9.29 22.11
C ASP A 747 23.74 8.86 20.86
N VAL A 748 23.95 9.57 19.75
CA VAL A 748 23.30 9.33 18.46
C VAL A 748 24.32 9.39 17.33
N TYR A 749 24.09 8.64 16.25
CA TYR A 749 25.01 8.57 15.11
C TYR A 749 24.27 8.64 13.76
N PRO A 750 24.91 9.17 12.69
CA PRO A 750 24.30 9.29 11.38
C PRO A 750 23.98 7.95 10.70
N VAL A 751 22.85 7.89 10.01
CA VAL A 751 22.32 6.69 9.34
C VAL A 751 22.25 6.84 7.82
N PRO A 752 22.11 5.76 7.03
CA PRO A 752 21.85 5.92 5.60
C PRO A 752 20.45 6.50 5.35
N LEU A 753 20.29 7.27 4.27
CA LEU A 753 18.99 7.69 3.73
C LEU A 753 18.35 6.52 2.98
N THR A 754 17.75 5.60 3.73
CA THR A 754 16.86 4.56 3.21
C THR A 754 15.61 4.48 4.09
N ARG A 755 14.53 3.88 3.57
CA ARG A 755 13.27 3.78 4.31
C ARG A 755 13.44 2.94 5.59
N GLU A 756 14.27 1.90 5.53
CA GLU A 756 14.58 0.97 6.62
C GLU A 756 15.42 1.60 7.73
N ALA A 757 16.19 2.64 7.43
CA ALA A 757 17.03 3.34 8.41
C ALA A 757 16.31 4.55 9.03
N LEU A 758 15.40 5.18 8.29
CA LEU A 758 14.61 6.32 8.73
C LEU A 758 13.32 5.89 9.45
N ARG A 759 13.44 4.96 10.40
CA ARG A 759 12.32 4.42 11.18
C ARG A 759 11.70 5.49 12.10
N PRO A 760 10.42 5.34 12.49
CA PRO A 760 9.89 6.08 13.64
C PRO A 760 10.82 5.96 14.85
N GLY A 761 11.07 7.07 15.55
CA GLY A 761 12.07 7.16 16.62
C GLY A 761 13.46 7.64 16.18
N THR A 762 13.76 7.68 14.87
CA THR A 762 14.99 8.29 14.34
C THR A 762 15.01 9.79 14.65
N VAL A 763 16.15 10.28 15.17
CA VAL A 763 16.34 11.68 15.55
C VAL A 763 16.77 12.47 14.32
N PHE A 764 16.15 13.61 14.05
CA PHE A 764 16.65 14.59 13.09
C PHE A 764 17.19 15.80 13.85
N ALA A 765 18.48 16.07 13.71
CA ALA A 765 19.12 17.22 14.31
C ALA A 765 19.37 18.29 13.24
N ASP A 766 18.75 19.45 13.36
CA ASP A 766 19.03 20.56 12.46
C ASP A 766 20.38 21.24 12.84
N PRO A 767 20.97 22.06 11.96
CA PRO A 767 22.25 22.73 12.28
C PRO A 767 22.14 23.78 13.40
N TYR A 768 20.95 24.28 13.71
CA TYR A 768 20.71 25.43 14.58
C TYR A 768 20.23 25.06 15.99
N GLY A 769 20.00 23.77 16.24
CA GLY A 769 19.58 23.22 17.53
C GLY A 769 18.10 22.91 17.67
N HIS A 770 17.32 22.92 16.60
CA HIS A 770 15.99 22.29 16.59
C HIS A 770 16.15 20.78 16.34
N ILE A 771 15.45 19.98 17.13
CA ILE A 771 15.52 18.53 17.08
C ILE A 771 14.11 17.99 16.85
N LEU A 772 13.96 17.07 15.90
CA LEU A 772 12.72 16.36 15.62
C LEU A 772 12.93 14.85 15.80
N VAL A 773 11.84 14.13 15.97
CA VAL A 773 11.81 12.66 15.96
C VAL A 773 10.93 12.22 14.82
N VAL A 774 11.40 11.33 13.94
CA VAL A 774 10.55 10.72 12.90
C VAL A 774 9.38 10.02 13.59
N ALA A 775 8.16 10.38 13.20
CA ALA A 775 6.93 9.89 13.79
C ALA A 775 6.22 8.88 12.89
N ALA A 776 6.15 9.11 11.58
CA ALA A 776 5.45 8.21 10.67
C ALA A 776 5.88 8.38 9.20
N TRP A 777 5.68 7.32 8.41
CA TRP A 777 5.72 7.36 6.95
C TRP A 777 4.30 7.19 6.38
N LEU A 778 3.89 8.14 5.57
CA LEU A 778 2.65 8.05 4.78
C LEU A 778 3.04 7.70 3.34
N PRO A 779 2.55 6.57 2.78
CA PRO A 779 2.89 6.15 1.43
C PRO A 779 2.26 7.07 0.39
N GLN A 780 2.89 7.18 -0.78
CA GLN A 780 2.34 7.87 -1.94
C GLN A 780 1.11 7.13 -2.47
N THR A 781 -0.03 7.81 -2.54
CA THR A 781 -1.30 7.30 -3.09
C THR A 781 -1.39 7.55 -4.59
N LEU A 782 -2.41 7.03 -5.27
CA LEU A 782 -2.62 7.33 -6.70
C LEU A 782 -2.79 8.84 -6.93
N ASP A 783 -3.63 9.48 -6.11
CA ASP A 783 -3.98 10.89 -6.29
C ASP A 783 -3.20 11.86 -5.38
N GLY A 784 -2.12 11.40 -4.73
CA GLY A 784 -1.49 12.16 -3.65
C GLY A 784 -0.03 11.80 -3.36
N TYR A 785 0.70 12.77 -2.82
CA TYR A 785 2.09 12.59 -2.42
C TYR A 785 2.20 11.87 -1.07
N GLY A 786 3.22 11.03 -0.94
CA GLY A 786 3.64 10.48 0.35
C GLY A 786 4.22 11.57 1.24
N VAL A 787 4.30 11.31 2.54
CA VAL A 787 4.81 12.29 3.52
C VAL A 787 5.65 11.58 4.58
N LEU A 788 6.83 12.12 4.87
CA LEU A 788 7.55 11.81 6.11
C LEU A 788 7.11 12.81 7.19
N VAL A 789 6.68 12.29 8.33
CA VAL A 789 6.20 13.08 9.47
C VAL A 789 7.23 13.01 10.59
N GLY A 790 7.60 14.16 11.16
CA GLY A 790 8.32 14.27 12.42
C GLY A 790 7.45 14.84 13.53
N ALA A 791 7.89 14.67 14.77
CA ALA A 791 7.35 15.32 15.96
C ALA A 791 8.43 16.19 16.60
N ASP A 792 8.05 17.39 17.06
CA ASP A 792 8.89 18.30 17.84
C ASP A 792 8.19 18.70 19.15
N ALA A 793 8.97 19.19 20.10
CA ALA A 793 8.45 19.80 21.32
C ALA A 793 8.98 21.24 21.44
N GLN A 794 8.18 22.13 22.02
CA GLN A 794 8.53 23.53 22.20
C GLN A 794 8.93 23.81 23.66
N PRO A 795 9.65 24.92 23.94
CA PRO A 795 10.03 25.26 25.31
C PRO A 795 8.88 25.51 26.28
N ASP A 796 7.67 25.77 25.76
CA ASP A 796 6.43 25.88 26.55
C ASP A 796 5.80 24.51 26.88
N GLY A 797 6.46 23.41 26.45
CA GLY A 797 6.04 22.03 26.67
C GLY A 797 5.15 21.47 25.57
N THR A 798 4.64 22.29 24.63
CA THR A 798 3.75 21.83 23.57
C THR A 798 4.47 20.86 22.63
N VAL A 799 3.74 19.87 22.11
CA VAL A 799 4.29 18.86 21.19
C VAL A 799 3.52 18.90 19.88
N GLY A 800 4.20 18.97 18.74
CA GLY A 800 3.55 19.13 17.44
C GLY A 800 4.08 18.18 16.37
N ARG A 801 3.23 17.84 15.39
CA ARG A 801 3.63 17.13 14.16
C ARG A 801 4.12 18.12 13.09
N ARG A 802 5.14 17.73 12.34
CA ARG A 802 5.72 18.49 11.22
C ARG A 802 5.90 17.58 10.01
N ARG A 803 5.47 18.05 8.83
CA ARG A 803 5.78 17.36 7.57
C ARG A 803 7.23 17.64 7.15
N PHE A 804 7.86 16.67 6.49
CA PHE A 804 9.18 16.85 5.91
C PHE A 804 9.13 17.82 4.72
N TRP A 805 9.82 18.94 4.86
CA TRP A 805 10.15 19.86 3.77
C TRP A 805 11.31 20.78 4.23
N ARG A 806 11.87 21.56 3.31
CA ARG A 806 13.08 22.37 3.54
C ARG A 806 13.00 23.33 4.73
N GLY A 807 11.83 23.86 5.08
CA GLY A 807 11.67 24.83 6.17
C GLY A 807 11.35 24.23 7.54
N SER A 808 11.05 22.93 7.62
CA SER A 808 10.84 22.19 8.88
C SER A 808 12.02 21.29 9.22
N PHE A 809 12.68 20.70 8.22
CA PHE A 809 13.84 19.82 8.36
C PHE A 809 15.08 20.48 7.75
N LEU A 810 15.62 21.49 8.43
CA LEU A 810 16.79 22.23 7.97
C LEU A 810 18.03 21.33 8.00
N PHE A 811 18.75 21.28 6.88
CA PHE A 811 19.96 20.48 6.73
C PHE A 811 21.13 21.32 6.20
N THR A 812 22.35 20.88 6.52
CA THR A 812 23.58 21.35 5.87
C THR A 812 24.51 20.14 5.69
N PRO A 813 25.14 19.98 4.51
CA PRO A 813 26.16 18.96 4.31
C PRO A 813 27.48 19.30 5.01
N ASP A 814 27.68 20.57 5.42
CA ASP A 814 28.85 20.99 6.19
C ASP A 814 28.81 20.40 7.60
N THR A 815 29.90 19.76 7.99
CA THR A 815 30.05 19.07 9.27
C THR A 815 31.07 19.72 10.20
N ASP A 816 31.67 20.85 9.84
CA ASP A 816 32.80 21.44 10.59
C ASP A 816 32.39 21.92 12.00
N ASP A 817 31.21 22.52 12.12
CA ASP A 817 30.70 23.11 13.37
C ASP A 817 29.67 22.23 14.10
N ALA A 818 28.95 21.37 13.37
CA ALA A 818 27.91 20.48 13.91
C ALA A 818 27.57 19.37 12.91
N GLY A 819 27.15 18.21 13.39
CA GLY A 819 26.61 17.15 12.52
C GLY A 819 25.09 17.22 12.46
N ALA A 820 24.52 17.84 11.42
CA ALA A 820 23.08 17.87 11.16
C ALA A 820 22.56 16.57 10.50
N GLY A 821 21.25 16.38 10.38
CA GLY A 821 20.63 15.27 9.65
C GLY A 821 20.04 14.16 10.52
N PHE A 822 19.71 13.03 9.88
CA PHE A 822 19.05 11.88 10.53
C PHE A 822 20.05 11.02 11.31
N LYS A 823 19.67 10.58 12.50
CA LYS A 823 20.52 9.84 13.43
C LYS A 823 19.75 8.78 14.19
N ALA A 824 20.36 7.61 14.35
CA ALA A 824 19.87 6.56 15.23
C ALA A 824 20.51 6.69 16.62
N TRP A 825 19.86 6.10 17.62
CA TRP A 825 20.41 5.95 18.96
C TRP A 825 21.59 5.00 18.96
N ARG A 826 22.72 5.41 19.54
CA ARG A 826 23.88 4.54 19.69
C ARG A 826 23.49 3.37 20.63
N PRO A 827 23.59 2.11 20.19
CA PRO A 827 23.17 0.96 20.99
C PRO A 827 23.97 0.86 22.29
N VAL A 828 23.25 0.55 23.36
CA VAL A 828 23.78 0.45 24.72
C VAL A 828 23.77 -1.02 25.13
N VAL A 829 24.94 -1.57 25.44
CA VAL A 829 25.10 -2.98 25.84
C VAL A 829 25.35 -3.06 27.34
N TYR A 830 24.51 -3.84 28.04
CA TYR A 830 24.66 -4.08 29.47
C TYR A 830 25.34 -5.41 29.75
N ASP A 831 26.50 -5.36 30.39
CA ASP A 831 27.17 -6.54 30.93
C ASP A 831 26.61 -6.84 32.33
N ARG A 832 25.91 -7.97 32.46
CA ARG A 832 25.32 -8.40 33.75
C ARG A 832 26.37 -8.85 34.78
N GLY A 833 27.50 -9.40 34.32
CA GLY A 833 28.56 -9.91 35.19
C GLY A 833 29.38 -8.78 35.81
N GLU A 834 29.71 -7.78 35.01
CA GLU A 834 30.43 -6.58 35.44
C GLU A 834 29.50 -5.49 35.98
N GLN A 835 28.20 -5.61 35.73
CA GLN A 835 27.20 -4.57 36.01
C GLN A 835 27.57 -3.22 35.38
N SER A 836 28.13 -3.27 34.17
CA SER A 836 28.64 -2.13 33.44
C SER A 836 27.87 -1.92 32.13
N ILE A 837 27.96 -0.71 31.58
CA ILE A 837 27.36 -0.36 30.29
C ILE A 837 28.47 0.02 29.32
N ALA A 838 28.42 -0.57 28.13
CA ALA A 838 29.24 -0.23 26.98
C ALA A 838 28.38 0.38 25.87
N VAL A 839 29.00 1.15 24.99
CA VAL A 839 28.36 1.79 23.83
C VAL A 839 29.20 1.47 22.60
N LEU A 840 28.56 1.09 21.49
CA LEU A 840 29.25 0.66 20.28
C LEU A 840 29.93 1.83 19.58
N THR A 841 31.07 1.59 18.93
CA THR A 841 31.76 2.56 18.05
C THR A 841 31.12 2.64 16.66
N ASN A 842 31.41 3.70 15.90
CA ASN A 842 30.97 3.82 14.50
C ASN A 842 31.48 2.67 13.64
N GLU A 843 32.67 2.14 13.95
CA GLU A 843 33.29 1.05 13.20
C GLU A 843 32.64 -0.32 13.45
N GLU A 844 32.13 -0.55 14.65
CA GLU A 844 31.28 -1.70 14.97
C GLU A 844 29.92 -1.55 14.29
N LEU A 845 29.32 -0.35 14.34
CA LEU A 845 28.02 -0.09 13.71
C LEU A 845 28.04 -0.20 12.18
N ARG A 846 29.13 0.17 11.52
CA ARG A 846 29.28 -0.03 10.06
C ARG A 846 29.20 -1.51 9.64
N ARG A 847 29.54 -2.43 10.55
CA ARG A 847 29.56 -3.88 10.31
C ARG A 847 28.43 -4.62 11.04
N SER A 848 27.52 -3.89 11.67
CA SER A 848 26.43 -4.50 12.42
C SER A 848 25.35 -4.97 11.46
N ASP A 849 24.94 -6.23 11.59
CA ASP A 849 23.74 -6.78 10.96
C ASP A 849 22.52 -6.67 11.89
N GLU A 850 22.71 -6.22 13.15
CA GLU A 850 21.70 -6.16 14.21
C GLU A 850 21.11 -4.75 14.39
N HIS A 851 21.91 -3.72 14.11
CA HIS A 851 21.53 -2.32 14.28
C HIS A 851 21.63 -1.57 12.96
N VAL A 852 20.92 -0.44 12.84
CA VAL A 852 21.02 0.43 11.67
C VAL A 852 22.49 0.81 11.44
N PRO A 853 23.08 0.56 10.27
CA PRO A 853 24.50 0.79 10.09
C PRO A 853 24.83 2.28 10.14
N PHE A 854 26.00 2.61 10.69
CA PHE A 854 26.54 3.96 10.58
C PHE A 854 26.73 4.34 9.10
N SER A 855 26.32 5.55 8.71
CA SER A 855 26.59 6.06 7.37
C SER A 855 26.74 7.58 7.35
N ASP A 856 27.80 8.05 6.72
CA ASP A 856 28.06 9.46 6.40
C ASP A 856 27.41 9.89 5.07
N MET A 857 26.61 9.03 4.44
CA MET A 857 26.03 9.26 3.10
C MET A 857 25.26 10.59 2.99
N GLN A 858 24.62 11.03 4.05
CA GLN A 858 23.81 12.26 4.07
C GLN A 858 24.65 13.52 3.81
N TYR A 859 25.94 13.49 4.14
CA TYR A 859 26.86 14.62 4.02
C TYR A 859 27.61 14.63 2.67
N ARG A 860 27.36 13.63 1.81
CA ARG A 860 28.01 13.53 0.50
C ARG A 860 27.12 14.22 -0.54
N GLY A 861 27.64 15.27 -1.15
CA GLY A 861 26.93 16.02 -2.19
C GLY A 861 26.47 17.40 -1.71
N SER A 862 25.53 17.98 -2.46
CA SER A 862 24.94 19.28 -2.19
C SER A 862 23.75 19.18 -1.22
N LEU A 863 23.29 20.34 -0.72
CA LEU A 863 22.04 20.43 0.04
C LEU A 863 20.84 19.92 -0.76
N ASP A 864 20.85 20.14 -2.07
CA ASP A 864 19.79 19.71 -2.96
C ASP A 864 19.75 18.19 -3.13
N ASP A 865 20.91 17.54 -3.26
CA ASP A 865 21.02 16.08 -3.35
C ASP A 865 20.42 15.39 -2.11
N PHE A 866 20.57 15.99 -0.93
CA PHE A 866 19.96 15.49 0.31
C PHE A 866 18.43 15.50 0.23
N TYR A 867 17.83 16.64 -0.10
CA TYR A 867 16.37 16.75 -0.17
C TYR A 867 15.80 15.89 -1.31
N ASP A 868 16.45 15.90 -2.47
CA ASP A 868 16.01 15.12 -3.63
C ASP A 868 16.02 13.61 -3.30
N ARG A 869 17.04 13.13 -2.55
CA ARG A 869 17.09 11.74 -2.08
C ARG A 869 15.99 11.42 -1.07
N VAL A 870 15.78 12.24 -0.04
CA VAL A 870 14.75 11.96 0.98
C VAL A 870 13.35 11.98 0.37
N GLU A 871 13.06 12.97 -0.48
CA GLU A 871 11.77 13.04 -1.16
C GLU A 871 11.56 11.88 -2.14
N GLY A 872 12.61 11.34 -2.77
CA GLY A 872 12.52 10.13 -3.58
C GLY A 872 12.18 8.88 -2.76
N LEU A 873 12.58 8.82 -1.49
CA LEU A 873 12.13 7.77 -0.56
C LEU A 873 10.65 7.93 -0.16
N ILE A 874 10.20 9.19 -0.07
CA ILE A 874 8.81 9.55 0.26
C ILE A 874 7.87 9.28 -0.92
N ASN A 875 8.29 9.69 -2.12
CA ASN A 875 7.56 9.56 -3.37
C ASN A 875 8.40 8.73 -4.35
N PRO A 876 8.38 7.40 -4.20
CA PRO A 876 9.16 6.50 -5.04
C PRO A 876 8.58 6.35 -6.45
N ARG A 877 7.31 6.72 -6.67
CA ARG A 877 6.75 6.84 -8.02
C ARG A 877 6.92 8.28 -8.52
N PRO A 878 7.13 8.46 -9.84
CA PRO A 878 7.15 9.77 -10.47
C PRO A 878 5.92 10.60 -10.12
N LEU A 879 6.13 11.90 -9.99
CA LEU A 879 5.09 12.89 -9.70
C LEU A 879 4.76 13.68 -10.96
N ASP A 880 3.49 14.03 -11.15
CA ASP A 880 3.11 15.00 -12.18
C ASP A 880 3.71 16.38 -11.85
N PRO A 881 4.60 16.94 -12.70
CA PRO A 881 5.28 18.18 -12.37
C PRO A 881 4.30 19.37 -12.34
N ARG A 882 3.25 19.36 -13.17
CA ARG A 882 2.25 20.45 -13.20
C ARG A 882 1.46 20.53 -11.90
N SER A 883 0.90 19.41 -11.46
CA SER A 883 0.15 19.32 -10.20
C SER A 883 1.02 19.65 -9.00
N THR A 884 2.29 19.20 -9.03
CA THR A 884 3.26 19.53 -7.98
C THR A 884 3.56 21.03 -7.93
N GLN A 885 3.75 21.69 -9.08
CA GLN A 885 3.97 23.14 -9.16
C GLN A 885 2.79 23.92 -8.58
N VAL A 886 1.55 23.53 -8.90
CA VAL A 886 0.33 24.16 -8.36
C VAL A 886 0.25 23.97 -6.85
N ALA A 887 0.48 22.76 -6.34
CA ALA A 887 0.45 22.48 -4.90
C ALA A 887 1.51 23.29 -4.11
N LEU A 888 2.69 23.52 -4.68
CA LEU A 888 3.69 24.41 -4.08
C LEU A 888 3.21 25.85 -4.01
N VAL A 889 2.52 26.35 -5.05
CA VAL A 889 1.92 27.69 -5.03
C VAL A 889 0.78 27.78 -4.01
N ASP A 890 -0.06 26.75 -3.89
CA ASP A 890 -1.11 26.67 -2.84
C ASP A 890 -0.49 26.80 -1.43
N ALA A 891 0.59 26.07 -1.17
CA ALA A 891 1.29 26.11 0.12
C ALA A 891 1.94 27.49 0.40
N LEU A 892 2.42 28.17 -0.64
CA LEU A 892 2.94 29.54 -0.53
C LEU A 892 1.82 30.53 -0.21
N GLU A 893 0.68 30.42 -0.90
CA GLU A 893 -0.51 31.24 -0.67
C GLU A 893 -1.00 31.14 0.78
N GLU A 894 -1.09 29.91 1.28
CA GLU A 894 -1.47 29.66 2.66
C GLU A 894 -0.48 30.31 3.63
N SER A 895 0.82 30.20 3.36
CA SER A 895 1.89 30.81 4.18
C SER A 895 1.85 32.34 4.17
N VAL A 896 1.55 32.95 3.02
CA VAL A 896 1.34 34.40 2.88
C VAL A 896 0.09 34.85 3.65
N THR A 897 -1.03 34.15 3.51
CA THR A 897 -2.27 34.42 4.26
C THR A 897 -2.04 34.37 5.76
N ARG A 898 -1.32 33.34 6.22
CA ARG A 898 -0.84 33.18 7.58
C ARG A 898 -0.02 34.40 8.05
N ARG A 899 0.84 34.94 7.19
CA ARG A 899 1.65 36.13 7.48
C ARG A 899 0.81 37.40 7.58
N VAL A 900 -0.25 37.56 6.79
CA VAL A 900 -1.20 38.69 6.91
C VAL A 900 -1.71 38.80 8.34
N VAL A 901 -2.17 37.67 8.91
CA VAL A 901 -2.62 37.61 10.30
C VAL A 901 -1.50 37.97 11.28
N SER A 902 -0.29 37.42 11.10
CA SER A 902 0.87 37.72 11.96
C SER A 902 1.22 39.22 11.99
N VAL A 903 1.26 39.84 10.80
CA VAL A 903 1.58 41.26 10.67
C VAL A 903 0.47 42.13 11.29
N SER A 904 -0.80 41.77 11.05
CA SER A 904 -1.95 42.46 11.65
C SER A 904 -1.92 42.41 13.18
N ASN A 905 -1.69 41.22 13.77
CA ASN A 905 -1.54 41.05 15.21
C ASN A 905 -0.41 41.93 15.77
N GLY A 906 0.71 42.04 15.04
CA GLY A 906 1.80 42.92 15.41
C GLY A 906 1.45 44.41 15.38
N GLU A 907 0.64 44.85 14.40
CA GLU A 907 0.13 46.23 14.36
C GLU A 907 -0.83 46.52 15.50
N GLU A 908 -1.76 45.60 15.81
CA GLU A 908 -2.67 45.70 16.96
C GLU A 908 -1.90 45.79 18.28
N PHE A 909 -0.87 44.94 18.44
CA PHE A 909 0.00 44.99 19.60
C PHE A 909 0.72 46.34 19.71
N MET A 910 1.30 46.83 18.61
CA MET A 910 1.96 48.14 18.57
C MET A 910 1.00 49.29 18.91
N ALA A 911 -0.23 49.25 18.41
CA ALA A 911 -1.27 50.23 18.74
C ALA A 911 -1.64 50.20 20.23
N SER A 912 -1.83 49.01 20.81
CA SER A 912 -2.22 48.83 22.22
C SER A 912 -1.21 49.41 23.22
N ARG A 913 0.07 49.48 22.83
CA ARG A 913 1.18 50.02 23.65
C ARG A 913 1.57 51.46 23.29
N GLY A 914 0.80 52.13 22.46
CA GLY A 914 1.05 53.50 22.00
C GLY A 914 2.30 53.62 21.13
N PHE A 915 2.57 52.62 20.30
CA PHE A 915 3.68 52.54 19.33
C PHE A 915 5.08 52.72 19.93
N ARG A 916 5.25 52.41 21.23
CA ARG A 916 6.57 52.42 21.89
C ARG A 916 7.48 51.38 21.25
N PRO A 917 8.70 51.74 20.79
CA PRO A 917 9.59 50.81 20.11
C PRO A 917 9.88 49.53 20.90
N ILE A 918 10.01 48.42 20.20
CA ILE A 918 10.47 47.13 20.70
C ILE A 918 11.96 47.01 20.40
N GLU A 919 12.79 46.88 21.42
CA GLU A 919 14.24 46.70 21.26
C GLU A 919 14.55 45.43 20.47
N MET A 920 15.49 45.51 19.52
CA MET A 920 15.86 44.40 18.65
C MET A 920 16.86 43.46 19.34
N PRO A 921 16.60 42.14 19.40
CA PRO A 921 17.56 41.15 19.91
C PRO A 921 18.92 41.19 19.21
N GLU A 922 19.95 40.70 19.88
CA GLU A 922 21.32 40.65 19.37
C GLU A 922 21.75 39.23 18.94
N GLY A 923 22.41 39.15 17.79
CA GLY A 923 22.95 37.92 17.23
C GLY A 923 21.88 36.88 16.94
N ALA A 924 22.18 35.63 17.24
CA ALA A 924 21.26 34.50 17.08
C ALA A 924 20.00 34.59 17.96
N ALA A 925 19.93 35.53 18.90
CA ALA A 925 18.75 35.73 19.74
C ALA A 925 17.53 36.22 18.96
N ILE A 926 17.71 36.73 17.74
CA ILE A 926 16.61 37.14 16.86
C ILE A 926 15.71 35.96 16.42
N PHE A 927 16.20 34.72 16.52
CA PHE A 927 15.47 33.49 16.21
C PHE A 927 15.08 32.68 17.48
N GLN A 928 14.85 33.35 18.61
CA GLN A 928 14.45 32.69 19.87
C GLN A 928 12.92 32.57 19.99
N THR A 929 12.46 31.67 20.88
CA THR A 929 11.09 31.15 20.93
C THR A 929 10.14 31.93 21.84
N GLU A 930 10.58 33.01 22.48
CA GLU A 930 9.74 33.77 23.40
C GLU A 930 9.93 35.28 23.26
N GLY A 931 8.83 36.01 23.45
CA GLY A 931 8.81 37.45 23.54
C GLY A 931 8.36 38.16 22.26
N PRO A 932 8.24 39.51 22.30
CA PRO A 932 7.51 40.27 21.29
C PRO A 932 8.06 40.17 19.85
N TRP A 933 9.33 39.78 19.67
CA TRP A 933 9.89 39.55 18.34
C TRP A 933 9.46 38.22 17.74
N GLU A 934 9.27 37.17 18.54
CA GLU A 934 8.70 35.93 18.02
C GLU A 934 7.20 36.08 17.83
N ASP A 935 6.48 36.69 18.79
CA ASP A 935 5.02 36.80 18.74
C ASP A 935 4.48 37.68 17.59
N PHE A 936 5.24 38.73 17.20
CA PHE A 936 4.72 39.80 16.34
C PHE A 936 5.62 40.21 15.16
N SER A 937 6.90 39.86 15.19
CA SER A 937 7.87 40.11 14.10
C SER A 937 8.18 38.84 13.30
N THR A 938 8.16 37.68 13.97
CA THR A 938 8.35 36.33 13.44
C THR A 938 9.55 36.15 12.47
N PRO A 939 10.79 36.59 12.78
CA PRO A 939 11.94 36.43 11.86
C PRO A 939 12.15 34.97 11.39
N SER A 940 11.87 34.00 12.25
CA SER A 940 11.88 32.57 11.91
C SER A 940 10.85 32.19 10.83
N ARG A 941 9.67 32.80 10.87
CA ARG A 941 8.57 32.59 9.90
C ARG A 941 8.85 33.31 8.59
N ASP A 942 9.39 34.53 8.63
CA ASP A 942 9.81 35.26 7.43
C ASP A 942 10.94 34.53 6.71
N LEU A 943 11.91 33.95 7.43
CA LEU A 943 12.93 33.09 6.83
C LEU A 943 12.30 31.85 6.15
N ARG A 944 11.32 31.20 6.79
CA ARG A 944 10.59 30.07 6.18
C ARG A 944 9.80 30.50 4.95
N LEU A 945 9.18 31.68 4.96
CA LEU A 945 8.50 32.22 3.79
C LEU A 945 9.46 32.42 2.61
N LEU A 946 10.67 32.93 2.86
CA LEU A 946 11.71 33.05 1.82
C LEU A 946 12.12 31.67 1.28
N ILE A 947 12.26 30.66 2.15
CA ILE A 947 12.54 29.27 1.71
C ILE A 947 11.38 28.72 0.87
N SER A 948 10.12 29.00 1.24
CA SER A 948 8.95 28.62 0.45
C SER A 948 8.94 29.30 -0.92
N ILE A 949 9.28 30.59 -0.98
CA ILE A 949 9.43 31.32 -2.25
C ILE A 949 10.51 30.64 -3.13
N ASP A 950 11.69 30.39 -2.57
CA ASP A 950 12.78 29.74 -3.32
C ASP A 950 12.39 28.34 -3.82
N ALA A 951 11.66 27.55 -3.01
CA ALA A 951 11.18 26.24 -3.39
C ALA A 951 10.17 26.29 -4.55
N VAL A 952 9.28 27.29 -4.54
CA VAL A 952 8.25 27.48 -5.58
C VAL A 952 8.88 27.91 -6.90
N ILE A 953 9.80 28.89 -6.88
CA ILE A 953 10.44 29.41 -8.10
C ILE A 953 11.53 28.48 -8.65
N GLY A 954 12.17 27.70 -7.78
CA GLY A 954 13.21 26.74 -8.16
C GLY A 954 12.66 25.37 -8.59
N PHE A 955 11.35 25.12 -8.48
CA PHE A 955 10.76 23.83 -8.85
C PHE A 955 11.00 23.44 -10.32
N PRO A 956 10.88 24.34 -11.33
CA PRO A 956 11.19 23.99 -12.72
C PRO A 956 12.64 23.52 -12.89
N ASP A 957 13.60 24.14 -12.21
CA ASP A 957 15.01 23.76 -12.26
C ASP A 957 15.23 22.38 -11.58
N LYS A 958 14.46 22.07 -10.54
CA LYS A 958 14.47 20.74 -9.91
C LYS A 958 13.96 19.65 -10.85
N VAL A 959 12.93 19.93 -11.65
CA VAL A 959 12.43 19.03 -12.70
C VAL A 959 13.51 18.81 -13.76
N GLU A 960 14.24 19.87 -14.14
CA GLU A 960 15.35 19.77 -15.10
C GLU A 960 16.50 18.87 -14.59
N ARG A 961 16.80 18.92 -13.29
CA ARG A 961 17.87 18.10 -12.69
C ARG A 961 17.51 16.64 -12.45
N ASN A 962 16.23 16.33 -12.22
CA ASN A 962 15.75 14.98 -11.88
C ASN A 962 14.54 14.59 -12.74
N PRO A 963 14.65 14.60 -14.08
CA PRO A 963 13.51 14.41 -14.97
C PRO A 963 12.79 13.07 -14.76
N GLU A 964 13.53 12.03 -14.40
CA GLU A 964 12.98 10.70 -14.12
C GLU A 964 12.02 10.68 -12.93
N ARG A 965 12.21 11.56 -11.93
CA ARG A 965 11.31 11.70 -10.78
C ARG A 965 9.97 12.33 -11.17
N PHE A 966 9.86 12.86 -12.38
CA PHE A 966 8.65 13.48 -12.92
C PHE A 966 8.14 12.77 -14.18
N GLY A 967 8.66 11.57 -14.46
CA GLY A 967 8.23 10.75 -15.59
C GLY A 967 8.62 11.30 -16.95
N LEU A 968 9.64 12.18 -16.99
CA LEU A 968 10.11 12.82 -18.21
C LEU A 968 11.32 12.07 -18.78
N ASP A 969 11.36 11.94 -20.10
CA ASP A 969 12.57 11.53 -20.83
C ASP A 969 13.45 12.74 -21.15
N GLU A 970 14.70 12.49 -21.57
CA GLU A 970 15.65 13.57 -21.89
C GLU A 970 15.14 14.53 -22.98
N ALA A 971 14.28 14.05 -23.88
CA ALA A 971 13.74 14.85 -24.99
C ALA A 971 12.64 15.82 -24.54
N GLY A 972 11.80 15.42 -23.57
CA GLY A 972 10.66 16.19 -23.08
C GLY A 972 11.00 17.22 -22.00
N VAL A 973 12.17 17.15 -21.36
CA VAL A 973 12.54 18.03 -20.24
C VAL A 973 12.44 19.52 -20.60
N GLY A 974 13.01 19.92 -21.74
CA GLY A 974 13.08 21.32 -22.12
C GLY A 974 11.71 21.97 -22.34
N GLU A 975 10.77 21.22 -22.94
CA GLU A 975 9.39 21.67 -23.14
C GLU A 975 8.62 21.73 -21.83
N ALA A 976 8.71 20.68 -21.01
CA ALA A 976 8.05 20.62 -19.70
C ALA A 976 8.50 21.77 -18.78
N VAL A 977 9.80 22.05 -18.71
CA VAL A 977 10.34 23.16 -17.90
C VAL A 977 9.84 24.52 -18.38
N ALA A 978 9.77 24.73 -19.71
CA ALA A 978 9.22 25.97 -20.27
C ALA A 978 7.73 26.14 -19.94
N GLU A 979 6.95 25.06 -20.01
CA GLU A 979 5.54 25.06 -19.62
C GLU A 979 5.35 25.36 -18.12
N LEU A 980 6.15 24.72 -17.26
CA LEU A 980 6.10 24.94 -15.80
C LEU A 980 6.41 26.38 -15.42
N ARG A 981 7.42 27.01 -16.06
CA ARG A 981 7.72 28.43 -15.83
C ARG A 981 6.54 29.32 -16.24
N ALA A 982 5.93 29.05 -17.39
CA ALA A 982 4.76 29.79 -17.84
C ALA A 982 3.53 29.55 -16.94
N LEU A 983 3.36 28.34 -16.41
CA LEU A 983 2.31 28.00 -15.45
C LEU A 983 2.52 28.74 -14.12
N LEU A 984 3.74 28.69 -13.58
CA LEU A 984 4.11 29.37 -12.35
C LEU A 984 3.80 30.87 -12.42
N ASP A 985 4.22 31.53 -13.51
CA ASP A 985 3.95 32.96 -13.71
C ASP A 985 2.45 33.27 -13.70
N ARG A 986 1.63 32.42 -14.32
CA ARG A 986 0.16 32.57 -14.32
C ARG A 986 -0.44 32.37 -12.93
N GLU A 987 -0.06 31.29 -12.25
CA GLU A 987 -0.59 30.96 -10.91
C GLU A 987 -0.25 32.04 -9.89
N LEU A 988 1.00 32.53 -9.88
CA LEU A 988 1.43 33.60 -8.97
C LEU A 988 0.71 34.94 -9.24
N ALA A 989 0.44 35.26 -10.51
CA ALA A 989 -0.24 36.49 -10.89
C ALA A 989 -1.76 36.43 -10.65
N ALA A 990 -2.37 35.24 -10.70
CA ALA A 990 -3.80 35.04 -10.52
C ALA A 990 -4.26 35.08 -9.05
N ARG A 991 -3.36 34.80 -8.10
CA ARG A 991 -3.67 34.70 -6.68
C ARG A 991 -3.33 35.99 -5.96
N ALA A 992 -4.34 36.63 -5.36
CA ALA A 992 -4.22 37.90 -4.68
C ALA A 992 -4.74 37.83 -3.25
N PHE A 993 -4.16 38.69 -2.39
CA PHE A 993 -4.57 38.87 -1.01
C PHE A 993 -4.55 40.37 -0.66
N THR A 994 -5.24 40.73 0.41
CA THR A 994 -5.35 42.12 0.86
C THR A 994 -4.77 42.27 2.26
N TYR A 995 -4.12 43.40 2.51
CA TYR A 995 -3.73 43.81 3.86
C TYR A 995 -4.13 45.29 4.11
N ALA A 996 -4.31 45.66 5.38
CA ALA A 996 -4.63 47.04 5.75
C ALA A 996 -3.35 47.88 5.88
N ARG A 997 -3.28 49.02 5.19
CA ARG A 997 -2.21 50.02 5.29
C ARG A 997 -2.26 50.76 6.63
N SER A 998 -1.20 51.53 6.91
CA SER A 998 -1.05 52.32 8.14
C SER A 998 -2.19 53.32 8.39
N ASP A 999 -2.90 53.75 7.35
CA ASP A 999 -4.06 54.64 7.45
C ASP A 999 -5.42 53.89 7.52
N GLY A 1000 -5.39 52.57 7.54
CA GLY A 1000 -6.56 51.69 7.58
C GLY A 1000 -7.18 51.39 6.20
N SER A 1001 -6.65 51.96 5.12
CA SER A 1001 -7.13 51.62 3.77
C SER A 1001 -6.59 50.25 3.32
N GLU A 1002 -7.39 49.52 2.56
CA GLU A 1002 -7.02 48.20 2.02
C GLU A 1002 -6.07 48.34 0.83
N TRP A 1003 -5.08 47.44 0.76
CA TRP A 1003 -4.15 47.32 -0.35
C TRP A 1003 -4.04 45.87 -0.81
N GLU A 1004 -4.17 45.65 -2.11
CA GLU A 1004 -4.13 44.33 -2.73
C GLU A 1004 -2.72 44.04 -3.28
N LEU A 1005 -2.23 42.82 -3.05
CA LEU A 1005 -1.00 42.29 -3.63
C LEU A 1005 -1.27 40.91 -4.22
N THR A 1006 -0.55 40.58 -5.29
CA THR A 1006 -0.50 39.20 -5.81
C THR A 1006 0.63 38.41 -5.15
N LEU A 1007 0.59 37.08 -5.25
CA LEU A 1007 1.76 36.27 -4.87
C LEU A 1007 2.98 36.59 -5.74
N LYS A 1008 2.76 36.97 -7.01
CA LYS A 1008 3.82 37.47 -7.87
C LYS A 1008 4.52 38.69 -7.29
N ASP A 1009 3.77 39.66 -6.74
CA ASP A 1009 4.36 40.83 -6.09
C ASP A 1009 5.24 40.42 -4.90
N VAL A 1010 4.80 39.44 -4.10
CA VAL A 1010 5.59 38.91 -2.97
C VAL A 1010 6.89 38.26 -3.46
N VAL A 1011 6.82 37.42 -4.50
CA VAL A 1011 7.99 36.75 -5.10
C VAL A 1011 8.98 37.75 -5.72
N ASP A 1012 8.47 38.75 -6.43
CA ASP A 1012 9.29 39.80 -7.06
C ASP A 1012 9.99 40.68 -5.99
N ARG A 1013 9.39 40.80 -4.79
CA ARG A 1013 9.93 41.54 -3.64
C ARG A 1013 10.84 40.71 -2.72
N ARG A 1014 11.12 39.43 -3.02
CA ARG A 1014 11.82 38.50 -2.10
C ARG A 1014 13.12 39.06 -1.49
N GLU A 1015 13.95 39.75 -2.28
CA GLU A 1015 15.22 40.32 -1.80
C GLU A 1015 15.00 41.47 -0.81
N ALA A 1016 13.94 42.26 -1.00
CA ALA A 1016 13.56 43.31 -0.06
C ALA A 1016 12.91 42.74 1.20
N MET A 1017 12.24 41.58 1.10
CA MET A 1017 11.65 40.88 2.24
C MET A 1017 12.68 40.35 3.24
N GLU A 1018 13.93 40.15 2.82
CA GLU A 1018 15.08 39.83 3.70
C GLU A 1018 15.30 40.87 4.82
N MET A 1019 14.70 42.06 4.69
CA MET A 1019 14.81 43.18 5.62
C MET A 1019 13.45 43.69 6.13
N ALA A 1020 12.36 42.96 5.86
CA ALA A 1020 10.99 43.44 6.07
C ALA A 1020 10.30 42.89 7.34
N TYR A 1021 11.03 42.22 8.25
CA TYR A 1021 10.41 41.58 9.41
C TYR A 1021 10.30 42.49 10.65
N ASN A 1022 10.88 43.69 10.68
CA ASN A 1022 10.93 44.53 11.89
C ASN A 1022 9.54 44.98 12.36
N PRO A 1023 9.14 44.75 13.62
CA PRO A 1023 7.82 45.13 14.11
C PRO A 1023 7.69 46.65 14.34
N ASN A 1024 8.81 47.38 14.34
CA ASN A 1024 8.81 48.83 14.50
C ASN A 1024 8.58 49.59 13.19
N ASP A 1025 8.75 48.94 12.04
CA ASP A 1025 8.42 49.51 10.74
C ASP A 1025 6.91 49.46 10.50
N CYS A 1026 6.37 50.30 9.61
CA CYS A 1026 4.97 50.19 9.20
C CYS A 1026 4.70 48.87 8.48
N VAL A 1027 3.42 48.48 8.44
CA VAL A 1027 2.90 47.36 7.67
C VAL A 1027 3.35 47.35 6.20
N GLU A 1028 3.44 48.51 5.54
CA GLU A 1028 3.85 48.61 4.13
C GLU A 1028 5.33 48.23 3.94
N ILE A 1029 6.22 48.69 4.83
CA ILE A 1029 7.63 48.27 4.84
C ILE A 1029 7.74 46.78 5.17
N ARG A 1030 6.85 46.29 6.04
CA ARG A 1030 6.78 44.86 6.38
C ARG A 1030 6.29 43.99 5.22
N TRP A 1031 5.67 44.56 4.19
CA TRP A 1031 5.37 43.89 2.91
C TRP A 1031 6.32 44.33 1.78
N ALA A 1032 7.47 44.91 2.15
CA ALA A 1032 8.52 45.34 1.24
C ALA A 1032 8.02 46.29 0.14
N ALA A 1033 7.05 47.16 0.46
CA ALA A 1033 6.53 48.17 -0.46
C ALA A 1033 7.69 49.06 -0.98
N PRO A 1034 7.84 49.23 -2.31
CA PRO A 1034 8.91 50.04 -2.87
C PRO A 1034 8.88 51.49 -2.36
N GLU A 1035 10.04 52.04 -2.01
CA GLU A 1035 10.14 53.43 -1.53
C GLU A 1035 9.62 54.40 -2.61
N GLY A 1036 8.74 55.32 -2.21
CA GLY A 1036 8.10 56.28 -3.12
C GLY A 1036 6.90 55.77 -3.91
N SER A 1037 6.47 54.51 -3.69
CA SER A 1037 5.22 53.98 -4.27
C SER A 1037 3.96 54.52 -3.58
N ASP A 1038 2.81 54.43 -4.26
CA ASP A 1038 1.51 54.76 -3.68
C ASP A 1038 1.17 53.87 -2.48
N GLU A 1039 1.59 52.61 -2.51
CA GLU A 1039 1.53 51.67 -1.38
C GLU A 1039 2.23 52.26 -0.16
N HIS A 1040 3.49 52.67 -0.32
CA HIS A 1040 4.34 53.18 0.75
C HIS A 1040 3.93 54.58 1.27
N SER A 1041 3.08 55.32 0.55
CA SER A 1041 2.74 56.72 0.85
C SER A 1041 2.08 56.96 2.23
N THR A 1042 1.45 55.93 2.80
CA THR A 1042 0.76 55.95 4.08
C THR A 1042 1.67 55.66 5.28
N CYS A 1043 2.87 55.13 5.04
CA CYS A 1043 3.80 54.78 6.10
C CYS A 1043 4.44 56.00 6.77
N ARG A 1044 4.34 56.09 8.10
CA ARG A 1044 4.92 57.16 8.93
C ARG A 1044 5.84 56.67 10.05
N ARG A 1045 5.95 55.35 10.24
CA ARG A 1045 6.65 54.67 11.32
C ARG A 1045 7.84 53.88 10.76
N HIS A 1046 9.04 54.16 11.27
CA HIS A 1046 10.25 53.48 10.82
C HIS A 1046 11.04 52.93 11.98
N ALA A 1047 11.67 51.79 11.77
CA ALA A 1047 12.67 51.25 12.67
C ALA A 1047 13.83 52.24 12.83
N SER A 1048 14.38 52.26 14.04
CA SER A 1048 15.51 53.12 14.40
C SER A 1048 16.69 52.89 13.45
N SER A 1049 17.54 53.90 13.27
CA SER A 1049 18.75 53.73 12.45
C SER A 1049 19.68 52.64 13.00
N ALA A 1050 19.64 52.39 14.31
CA ALA A 1050 20.36 51.29 14.95
C ALA A 1050 19.81 49.91 14.53
N HIS A 1051 18.48 49.72 14.56
CA HIS A 1051 17.87 48.47 14.11
C HIS A 1051 18.11 48.22 12.62
N ARG A 1052 18.00 49.24 11.77
CA ARG A 1052 18.26 49.10 10.33
C ARG A 1052 19.71 48.69 10.02
N ARG A 1053 20.69 49.25 10.74
CA ARG A 1053 22.10 48.81 10.62
C ARG A 1053 22.26 47.35 11.06
N ARG A 1054 21.65 46.97 12.18
CA ARG A 1054 21.71 45.60 12.70
C ARG A 1054 21.04 44.59 11.77
N MET A 1055 19.87 44.91 11.22
CA MET A 1055 19.24 44.06 10.20
C MET A 1055 20.14 43.91 8.97
N ALA A 1056 20.85 44.96 8.56
CA ALA A 1056 21.79 44.86 7.43
C ALA A 1056 22.97 43.92 7.74
N GLU A 1057 23.43 43.87 8.99
CA GLU A 1057 24.40 42.87 9.46
C GLU A 1057 23.82 41.44 9.45
N TYR A 1058 22.50 41.30 9.65
CA TYR A 1058 21.80 40.00 9.71
C TYR A 1058 21.26 39.55 8.36
N ARG A 1059 21.18 40.45 7.38
CA ARG A 1059 20.70 40.18 6.02
C ARG A 1059 21.35 38.95 5.39
N PRO A 1060 22.67 38.70 5.52
CA PRO A 1060 23.28 37.49 4.96
C PRO A 1060 22.62 36.18 5.42
N TRP A 1061 22.05 36.13 6.63
CA TRP A 1061 21.31 34.96 7.13
C TRP A 1061 20.02 34.73 6.36
N PHE A 1062 19.31 35.79 6.04
CA PHE A 1062 18.11 35.75 5.20
C PHE A 1062 18.49 35.53 3.74
N GLU A 1063 19.59 36.10 3.24
CA GLU A 1063 20.10 35.92 1.87
C GLU A 1063 20.49 34.46 1.58
N THR A 1064 21.17 33.82 2.52
CA THR A 1064 21.64 32.43 2.38
C THR A 1064 20.63 31.39 2.86
N ARG A 1065 19.50 31.84 3.42
CA ARG A 1065 18.44 31.01 4.03
C ARG A 1065 18.96 30.20 5.22
N GLN A 1066 20.05 30.68 5.83
CA GLN A 1066 20.76 30.02 6.90
C GLN A 1066 20.73 30.89 8.16
N ARG A 1067 20.29 30.31 9.27
CA ARG A 1067 20.38 30.97 10.57
C ARG A 1067 21.86 31.06 11.00
N PRO A 1068 22.23 32.02 11.86
CA PRO A 1068 23.56 32.03 12.46
C PRO A 1068 23.75 30.79 13.35
N ALA A 1069 24.97 30.26 13.38
CA ALA A 1069 25.36 29.28 14.38
C ALA A 1069 25.18 29.86 15.79
N ARG A 1070 24.58 29.07 16.70
CA ARG A 1070 24.40 29.41 18.11
C ARG A 1070 25.64 29.12 18.94
#